data_AF-A0A7Y3DH40-F1
#
_entry.id   AF-A0A7Y3DH40-F1
#
_cell.length_a   1.000
_cell.length_b   1.000
_cell.length_c   1.000
_cell.angle_alpha   90.00
_cell.angle_beta   90.00
_cell.angle_gamma   90.00
#
_symmetry.space_group_name_H-M   'P 1'
#
loop_
_entity.id
_entity.type
_entity.pdbx_description
1 polymer ?
#
loop_
_entity_poly.entity_id
_entity_poly.type
_entity_poly.pdbx_seq_one_letter_code
_entity_poly.pdbx_strand_id
1 'polypeptide(L)'
;MSSSIAARAGRWLSLGLILALLAVPGMAAADEPTEPTFTVSGGGYGHGTGMSQYGAQGQALDGRTWEDILSTYFTGVDFAFLQENPGPSQIGDEGPVWVGLEQNLTSKNIKIWPLTGDPHHVTVTRGGQSAVVLPYNTLSFGFTAQGCTFSVGAVSWEPGSCSFDIEWDGWADSPTVVLDTTIANGSPSCDTGSERCYSRGSLLIRPNAASGGTVTGFHLVSRLDIEDYLYGLLEVPYSWHPEALEAQAVAGRSYAANKQALRGSPETSTLRQELCWCQLYDSTVDQVYGGWGRGVPAWLDAVDATAGIVLYHPDVAAPSFHPRPGAPIAVPTFYSSSTFGHTEDSGVAFGSGFTPGYLVGVPDPWSLSPGANNPLGTWEKVFDHRDLAALVGLDTLDDVSIISWLREGTANQSAYQITFTGTDNGAPASVTRFARQLRSQLGLYSMQITGVEKFVPDGYVDTGGGSDVADEVALHDPATGRWYIRDAGGTARAPFYYGIPGDVPLTCDWNGADGVSTVGLYRPSAGYMYLRNSNTFGVADLDFHFGIPEDRPICGDWDGNGTETIGVFRPSSGVFYLANVNETRFADIELSLAAPGSVPLAGDWDGDGFDTVGLYDPATRRLSLTNSLTNPTIDVSYDYNTIPEDRIIAGDWDGDGRDSVGVFRPPDVAFYLRDDFQMTFANHVIEGFGSAGMTPVAGVWDAG
;
A
#
# COMPACT_ATOMS: atom_id res chain seq x y z
N MET A 1 70.98 17.35 29.59
CA MET A 1 71.49 17.05 30.95
C MET A 1 70.39 16.28 31.67
N SER A 2 70.51 14.94 31.68
CA SER A 2 70.74 14.09 32.86
C SER A 2 69.46 13.86 33.69
N SER A 3 68.79 12.71 33.52
CA SER A 3 68.76 11.54 34.44
C SER A 3 67.87 11.77 35.69
N SER A 4 66.97 10.89 36.14
CA SER A 4 67.20 9.47 36.43
C SER A 4 65.91 8.70 36.72
N ILE A 5 65.98 7.39 36.49
CA ILE A 5 65.04 6.31 36.82
C ILE A 5 65.21 5.88 38.30
N ALA A 6 64.10 5.55 38.99
CA ALA A 6 63.94 4.50 40.02
C ALA A 6 62.53 4.61 40.67
N ALA A 7 61.88 3.63 41.29
CA ALA A 7 61.79 2.18 41.18
C ALA A 7 60.60 1.76 42.08
N ARG A 8 59.68 0.95 41.52
CA ARG A 8 58.82 -0.11 42.11
C ARG A 8 58.25 -0.04 43.55
N ALA A 9 56.92 -0.24 43.57
CA ALA A 9 56.14 -1.25 44.31
C ALA A 9 55.45 -0.87 45.64
N GLY A 10 54.14 -1.12 45.68
CA GLY A 10 53.31 -1.15 46.88
C GLY A 10 51.84 -0.92 46.56
N ARG A 11 51.02 -1.97 46.60
CA ARG A 11 49.63 -2.05 46.14
C ARG A 11 48.66 -1.81 47.32
N TRP A 12 47.45 -1.35 47.00
CA TRP A 12 46.20 -1.31 47.79
C TRP A 12 45.91 -0.10 48.70
N LEU A 13 45.00 0.77 48.23
CA LEU A 13 43.90 1.29 49.03
C LEU A 13 42.78 1.77 48.10
N SER A 14 41.63 1.12 48.26
CA SER A 14 40.36 1.34 47.57
C SER A 14 39.83 2.73 47.89
N LEU A 15 39.56 3.54 46.87
CA LEU A 15 38.69 4.71 46.99
C LEU A 15 37.49 4.51 46.07
N GLY A 16 36.32 4.36 46.67
CA GLY A 16 35.04 4.23 45.98
C GLY A 16 34.77 5.49 45.16
N LEU A 17 34.54 5.28 43.86
CA LEU A 17 34.02 6.29 42.97
C LEU A 17 32.52 6.36 43.21
N ILE A 18 32.06 7.44 43.84
CA ILE A 18 30.64 7.78 43.93
C ILE A 18 30.20 8.16 42.52
N LEU A 19 29.48 7.24 41.87
CA LEU A 19 28.76 7.48 40.63
C LEU A 19 27.58 8.41 40.96
N ALA A 20 27.67 9.68 40.58
CA ALA A 20 26.51 10.56 40.60
C ALA A 20 25.55 10.10 39.49
N LEU A 21 24.47 9.41 39.87
CA LEU A 21 23.33 9.15 39.00
C LEU A 21 22.74 10.52 38.59
N LEU A 22 22.92 10.88 37.33
CA LEU A 22 22.01 11.80 36.66
C LEU A 22 20.72 11.03 36.43
N ALA A 23 19.73 11.25 37.29
CA ALA A 23 18.38 10.78 37.07
C ALA A 23 17.84 11.48 35.81
N VAL A 24 17.71 10.70 34.73
CA VAL A 24 16.86 11.04 33.60
C VAL A 24 15.43 11.14 34.16
N PRO A 25 14.66 12.20 33.85
CA PRO A 25 13.25 12.25 34.25
C PRO A 25 12.55 11.03 33.65
N GLY A 26 11.81 10.31 34.48
CA GLY A 26 11.19 9.04 34.11
C GLY A 26 10.43 9.14 32.79
N MET A 27 10.82 8.29 31.84
CA MET A 27 9.83 7.70 30.95
C MET A 27 8.80 7.07 31.88
N ALA A 28 7.54 7.48 31.75
CA ALA A 28 6.46 6.67 32.30
C ALA A 28 6.69 5.24 31.81
N ALA A 29 6.65 4.26 32.70
CA ALA A 29 6.51 2.89 32.26
C ALA A 29 5.27 2.89 31.35
N ALA A 30 5.38 2.34 30.14
CA ALA A 30 4.18 2.03 29.37
C ALA A 30 3.28 1.21 30.30
N ASP A 31 2.00 1.57 30.39
CA ASP A 31 1.06 0.75 31.15
C ASP A 31 1.11 -0.66 30.56
N GLU A 32 1.24 -1.68 31.42
CA GLU A 32 1.24 -3.08 30.99
C GLU A 32 -0.09 -3.36 30.25
N PRO A 33 -0.09 -4.14 29.15
CA PRO A 33 -1.31 -4.45 28.42
C PRO A 33 -2.39 -4.99 29.35
N THR A 34 -3.63 -4.55 29.15
CA THR A 34 -4.80 -5.00 29.93
C THR A 34 -5.41 -6.28 29.38
N GLU A 35 -5.10 -6.62 28.13
CA GLU A 35 -5.52 -7.84 27.42
C GLU A 35 -4.30 -8.70 27.00
N PRO A 36 -4.49 -10.00 26.72
CA PRO A 36 -3.44 -10.84 26.15
C PRO A 36 -2.96 -10.31 24.80
N THR A 37 -1.65 -10.30 24.61
CA THR A 37 -1.03 -9.87 23.34
C THR A 37 -0.04 -10.91 22.83
N PHE A 38 0.20 -10.86 21.52
CA PHE A 38 1.24 -11.64 20.85
C PHE A 38 2.24 -10.71 20.20
N THR A 39 3.48 -10.75 20.68
CA THR A 39 4.60 -10.03 20.05
C THR A 39 5.26 -10.96 19.03
N VAL A 40 5.14 -10.61 17.75
CA VAL A 40 5.83 -11.29 16.65
C VAL A 40 7.15 -10.56 16.39
N SER A 41 8.27 -11.25 16.58
CA SER A 41 9.60 -10.74 16.25
C SER A 41 10.07 -11.27 14.89
N GLY A 42 10.83 -10.47 14.17
CA GLY A 42 11.42 -10.84 12.90
C GLY A 42 12.56 -9.94 12.47
N GLY A 43 12.97 -10.06 11.22
CA GLY A 43 13.94 -9.17 10.60
C GLY A 43 13.79 -9.11 9.09
N GLY A 44 14.47 -8.18 8.43
CA GLY A 44 14.31 -7.99 6.99
C GLY A 44 13.08 -7.17 6.59
N TYR A 45 13.03 -6.77 5.30
CA TYR A 45 11.90 -6.08 4.69
C TYR A 45 11.79 -6.48 3.22
N GLY A 46 10.60 -6.96 2.84
CA GLY A 46 10.36 -7.53 1.50
C GLY A 46 10.31 -9.05 1.51
N HIS A 47 10.50 -9.65 0.33
CA HIS A 47 10.42 -11.10 0.15
C HIS A 47 11.70 -11.86 0.54
N GLY A 48 12.82 -11.16 0.80
CA GLY A 48 14.05 -11.75 1.34
C GLY A 48 14.82 -12.68 0.39
N THR A 49 14.51 -12.70 -0.90
CA THR A 49 15.16 -13.58 -1.91
C THR A 49 15.99 -12.76 -2.88
N GLY A 50 17.13 -13.30 -3.33
CA GLY A 50 18.03 -12.58 -4.22
C GLY A 50 18.79 -11.48 -3.47
N MET A 51 19.03 -10.35 -4.10
CA MET A 51 19.89 -9.32 -3.52
C MET A 51 19.21 -8.54 -2.39
N SER A 52 19.84 -8.49 -1.22
CA SER A 52 19.49 -7.53 -0.17
C SER A 52 20.09 -6.18 -0.48
N GLN A 53 19.29 -5.12 -0.52
CA GLN A 53 19.79 -3.77 -0.79
C GLN A 53 20.68 -3.27 0.36
N TYR A 54 20.23 -3.41 1.61
CA TYR A 54 21.07 -3.10 2.78
C TYR A 54 22.28 -4.03 2.90
N GLY A 55 22.14 -5.30 2.53
CA GLY A 55 23.26 -6.23 2.47
C GLY A 55 24.31 -5.85 1.41
N ALA A 56 23.87 -5.42 0.22
CA ALA A 56 24.75 -4.88 -0.82
C ALA A 56 25.49 -3.63 -0.35
N GLN A 57 24.78 -2.70 0.31
CA GLN A 57 25.41 -1.52 0.92
C GLN A 57 26.44 -1.92 2.00
N GLY A 58 26.12 -2.89 2.86
CA GLY A 58 27.05 -3.40 3.87
C GLY A 58 28.28 -4.08 3.26
N GLN A 59 28.12 -4.85 2.18
CA GLN A 59 29.22 -5.47 1.43
C GLN A 59 30.11 -4.43 0.76
N ALA A 60 29.51 -3.41 0.14
CA ALA A 60 30.23 -2.32 -0.48
C ALA A 60 31.07 -1.53 0.54
N LEU A 61 30.50 -1.26 1.73
CA LEU A 61 31.22 -0.63 2.85
C LEU A 61 32.34 -1.51 3.43
N ASP A 62 32.25 -2.83 3.26
CA ASP A 62 33.29 -3.81 3.59
C ASP A 62 34.36 -3.94 2.48
N GLY A 63 34.25 -3.14 1.41
CA GLY A 63 35.22 -3.05 0.32
C GLY A 63 35.03 -4.09 -0.79
N ARG A 64 33.85 -4.69 -0.89
CA ARG A 64 33.50 -5.60 -2.00
C ARG A 64 33.08 -4.83 -3.24
N THR A 65 33.42 -5.37 -4.41
CA THR A 65 32.98 -4.80 -5.69
C THR A 65 31.54 -5.20 -6.01
N TRP A 66 30.91 -4.50 -6.94
CA TRP A 66 29.56 -4.82 -7.41
C TRP A 66 29.48 -6.24 -8.00
N GLU A 67 30.55 -6.75 -8.62
CA GLU A 67 30.61 -8.15 -9.08
C GLU A 67 30.61 -9.14 -7.91
N ASP A 68 31.39 -8.87 -6.87
CA ASP A 68 31.43 -9.71 -5.66
C ASP A 68 30.06 -9.71 -4.95
N ILE A 69 29.40 -8.55 -4.91
CA ILE A 69 28.06 -8.38 -4.33
C ILE A 69 27.05 -9.24 -5.10
N LEU A 70 26.97 -9.10 -6.42
CA LEU A 70 26.00 -9.85 -7.23
C LEU A 70 26.30 -11.34 -7.25
N SER A 71 27.58 -11.74 -7.31
CA SER A 71 27.98 -13.14 -7.25
C SER A 71 27.68 -13.79 -5.89
N THR A 72 27.54 -12.99 -4.83
CA THR A 72 27.09 -13.47 -3.52
C THR A 72 25.61 -13.83 -3.55
N TYR A 73 24.77 -12.96 -4.12
CA TYR A 73 23.30 -13.12 -4.08
C TYR A 73 22.71 -13.98 -5.21
N PHE A 74 23.44 -14.13 -6.32
CA PHE A 74 22.98 -14.89 -7.48
C PHE A 74 23.99 -16.02 -7.77
N THR A 75 23.66 -17.24 -7.35
CA THR A 75 24.62 -18.36 -7.40
C THR A 75 24.85 -18.85 -8.83
N GLY A 76 26.10 -18.99 -9.24
CA GLY A 76 26.47 -19.59 -10.52
C GLY A 76 26.10 -18.75 -11.76
N VAL A 77 25.77 -17.46 -11.56
CA VAL A 77 25.56 -16.54 -12.69
C VAL A 77 26.88 -16.10 -13.31
N ASP A 78 26.83 -15.81 -14.60
CA ASP A 78 27.90 -15.13 -15.34
C ASP A 78 27.46 -13.70 -15.69
N PHE A 79 28.44 -12.82 -15.91
CA PHE A 79 28.19 -11.49 -16.45
C PHE A 79 28.23 -11.51 -17.98
N ALA A 80 27.23 -10.91 -18.60
CA ALA A 80 27.11 -10.78 -20.04
C ALA A 80 26.78 -9.33 -20.43
N PHE A 81 27.00 -8.99 -21.70
CA PHE A 81 26.60 -7.70 -22.25
C PHE A 81 25.35 -7.87 -23.12
N LEU A 82 24.35 -7.01 -22.90
CA LEU A 82 23.33 -6.69 -23.89
C LEU A 82 24.03 -5.98 -25.06
N GLN A 83 23.96 -6.53 -26.26
CA GLN A 83 24.53 -5.86 -27.44
C GLN A 83 23.47 -5.11 -28.23
N GLU A 84 23.86 -3.97 -28.80
CA GLU A 84 23.03 -3.15 -29.69
C GLU A 84 22.92 -3.70 -31.14
N ASN A 85 23.33 -4.94 -31.45
CA ASN A 85 23.20 -5.50 -32.82
C ASN A 85 23.21 -7.06 -32.92
N PRO A 86 22.46 -7.66 -33.88
CA PRO A 86 22.08 -9.07 -33.90
C PRO A 86 23.13 -9.97 -34.55
N GLY A 87 24.07 -10.48 -33.74
CA GLY A 87 24.83 -11.69 -34.06
C GLY A 87 24.08 -12.96 -33.62
N PRO A 88 24.25 -14.12 -34.30
CA PRO A 88 23.53 -15.37 -33.99
C PRO A 88 23.93 -16.04 -32.66
N SER A 89 24.73 -15.38 -31.80
CA SER A 89 25.27 -15.96 -30.56
C SER A 89 25.31 -15.00 -29.36
N GLN A 90 24.42 -13.98 -29.29
CA GLN A 90 24.50 -12.91 -28.27
C GLN A 90 23.14 -12.55 -27.65
N ILE A 91 23.13 -12.08 -26.40
CA ILE A 91 21.93 -11.75 -25.59
C ILE A 91 21.43 -10.32 -25.91
N GLY A 92 20.11 -10.17 -26.12
CA GLY A 92 19.43 -8.86 -26.30
C GLY A 92 19.40 -8.37 -27.74
N ASP A 93 18.20 -8.19 -28.32
CA ASP A 93 17.90 -7.46 -29.57
C ASP A 93 16.46 -6.93 -29.48
N GLU A 94 16.06 -6.43 -28.30
CA GLU A 94 14.65 -6.38 -27.94
C GLU A 94 13.97 -5.02 -28.16
N GLY A 95 14.71 -4.06 -28.72
CA GLY A 95 14.22 -2.70 -28.94
C GLY A 95 13.99 -1.96 -27.61
N PRO A 96 13.18 -0.90 -27.59
CA PRO A 96 12.95 -0.13 -26.39
C PRO A 96 12.11 -0.90 -25.36
N VAL A 97 12.31 -0.59 -24.09
CA VAL A 97 11.44 -1.05 -23.00
C VAL A 97 10.17 -0.20 -22.93
N TRP A 98 9.06 -0.84 -22.59
CA TRP A 98 7.76 -0.21 -22.42
C TRP A 98 7.36 -0.26 -20.94
N VAL A 99 7.23 0.90 -20.30
CA VAL A 99 6.94 1.03 -18.87
C VAL A 99 5.53 1.57 -18.68
N GLY A 100 4.67 0.81 -18.02
CA GLY A 100 3.31 1.21 -17.70
C GLY A 100 3.34 2.16 -16.52
N LEU A 101 3.12 3.45 -16.79
CA LEU A 101 3.18 4.51 -15.79
C LEU A 101 1.87 4.61 -15.02
N GLU A 102 0.75 4.69 -15.75
CA GLU A 102 -0.59 4.83 -15.17
C GLU A 102 -1.60 4.07 -16.04
N GLN A 103 -2.53 3.36 -15.39
CA GLN A 103 -3.42 2.41 -16.06
C GLN A 103 -4.89 2.83 -15.92
N ASN A 104 -5.73 2.41 -16.87
CA ASN A 104 -7.20 2.56 -16.78
C ASN A 104 -7.70 4.02 -16.67
N LEU A 105 -7.01 4.96 -17.29
CA LEU A 105 -7.33 6.39 -17.26
C LEU A 105 -8.50 6.73 -18.18
N THR A 106 -9.30 7.71 -17.78
CA THR A 106 -10.32 8.37 -18.62
C THR A 106 -9.96 9.82 -18.95
N SER A 107 -9.00 10.40 -18.26
CA SER A 107 -8.44 11.72 -18.56
C SER A 107 -6.98 11.79 -18.10
N LYS A 108 -6.18 12.61 -18.78
CA LYS A 108 -4.81 12.88 -18.37
C LYS A 108 -4.35 14.24 -18.87
N ASN A 109 -3.72 14.99 -17.98
CA ASN A 109 -2.98 16.20 -18.32
C ASN A 109 -1.47 15.92 -18.23
N ILE A 110 -0.72 16.45 -19.20
CA ILE A 110 0.74 16.39 -19.22
C ILE A 110 1.27 17.78 -19.53
N LYS A 111 2.06 18.35 -18.64
CA LYS A 111 2.67 19.67 -18.83
C LYS A 111 4.05 19.53 -19.40
N ILE A 112 4.38 20.45 -20.29
CA ILE A 112 5.67 20.52 -20.92
C ILE A 112 6.48 21.62 -20.24
N TRP A 113 7.66 21.29 -19.74
CA TRP A 113 8.60 22.24 -19.16
C TRP A 113 9.90 22.24 -19.98
N PRO A 114 10.52 23.42 -20.19
CA PRO A 114 11.85 23.47 -20.77
C PRO A 114 12.91 23.16 -19.71
N LEU A 115 13.89 22.32 -20.05
CA LEU A 115 15.12 22.12 -19.27
C LEU A 115 16.21 23.12 -19.66
N THR A 116 16.19 23.63 -20.89
CA THR A 116 17.13 24.63 -21.40
C THR A 116 16.40 25.82 -22.05
N GLY A 117 17.13 26.91 -22.33
CA GLY A 117 16.55 28.14 -22.88
C GLY A 117 16.22 28.12 -24.38
N ASP A 118 16.49 27.01 -25.09
CA ASP A 118 16.29 26.92 -26.54
C ASP A 118 14.87 26.44 -26.92
N PRO A 119 14.32 26.87 -28.08
CA PRO A 119 12.95 26.58 -28.49
C PRO A 119 12.81 25.16 -29.04
N HIS A 120 12.65 24.19 -28.15
CA HIS A 120 12.29 22.81 -28.50
C HIS A 120 10.78 22.59 -28.38
N HIS A 121 10.27 21.53 -29.01
CA HIS A 121 8.85 21.27 -29.12
C HIS A 121 8.53 19.81 -28.86
N VAL A 122 7.33 19.55 -28.37
CA VAL A 122 6.73 18.22 -28.28
C VAL A 122 5.81 18.03 -29.48
N THR A 123 5.91 16.90 -30.16
CA THR A 123 5.01 16.51 -31.23
C THR A 123 4.04 15.47 -30.72
N VAL A 124 2.74 15.77 -30.80
CA VAL A 124 1.67 14.80 -30.55
C VAL A 124 1.13 14.32 -31.88
N THR A 125 0.99 13.01 -32.07
CA THR A 125 0.40 12.44 -33.28
C THR A 125 -0.71 11.43 -32.97
N ARG A 126 -1.71 11.34 -33.86
CA ARG A 126 -2.75 10.29 -33.87
C ARG A 126 -3.34 10.15 -35.25
N GLY A 127 -3.28 8.94 -35.84
CA GLY A 127 -4.06 8.60 -37.05
C GLY A 127 -3.84 9.57 -38.23
N GLY A 128 -2.62 10.10 -38.40
CA GLY A 128 -2.27 11.10 -39.41
C GLY A 128 -2.48 12.57 -39.01
N GLN A 129 -3.10 12.84 -37.86
CA GLN A 129 -3.10 14.17 -37.24
C GLN A 129 -1.78 14.39 -36.49
N SER A 130 -1.29 15.64 -36.49
CA SER A 130 -0.05 16.04 -35.80
C SER A 130 -0.20 17.44 -35.22
N ALA A 131 0.31 17.66 -34.01
CA ALA A 131 0.38 18.96 -33.36
C ALA A 131 1.78 19.17 -32.78
N VAL A 132 2.38 20.32 -33.11
CA VAL A 132 3.65 20.76 -32.52
C VAL A 132 3.34 21.70 -31.37
N VAL A 133 3.83 21.36 -30.18
CA VAL A 133 3.47 22.01 -28.92
C VAL A 133 4.72 22.57 -28.26
N LEU A 134 4.69 23.86 -27.94
CA LEU A 134 5.78 24.54 -27.27
C LEU A 134 5.76 24.30 -25.75
N PRO A 135 6.91 24.43 -25.07
CA PRO A 135 7.00 24.40 -23.62
C PRO A 135 6.01 25.36 -22.95
N TYR A 136 5.72 25.07 -21.69
CA TYR A 136 4.72 25.69 -20.84
C TYR A 136 3.26 25.43 -21.25
N ASN A 137 2.99 24.71 -22.33
CA ASN A 137 1.64 24.25 -22.64
C ASN A 137 1.32 22.92 -21.94
N THR A 138 0.03 22.68 -21.74
CA THR A 138 -0.49 21.43 -21.19
C THR A 138 -1.19 20.66 -22.31
N LEU A 139 -0.77 19.41 -22.49
CA LEU A 139 -1.46 18.42 -23.31
C LEU A 139 -2.61 17.86 -22.47
N SER A 140 -3.83 17.89 -23.01
CA SER A 140 -5.01 17.38 -22.32
C SER A 140 -5.66 16.27 -23.14
N PHE A 141 -5.76 15.09 -22.54
CA PHE A 141 -6.36 13.89 -23.13
C PHE A 141 -7.60 13.49 -22.33
N GLY A 142 -8.64 13.06 -23.02
CA GLY A 142 -9.89 12.61 -22.42
C GLY A 142 -10.45 11.41 -23.15
N PHE A 143 -11.38 10.70 -22.51
CA PHE A 143 -12.12 9.59 -23.08
C PHE A 143 -13.62 9.89 -23.03
N THR A 144 -14.30 9.73 -24.16
CA THR A 144 -15.76 9.85 -24.26
C THR A 144 -16.35 8.59 -24.90
N ALA A 145 -17.68 8.49 -24.92
CA ALA A 145 -18.38 7.41 -25.62
C ALA A 145 -18.04 7.32 -27.13
N GLN A 146 -17.48 8.38 -27.73
CA GLN A 146 -17.07 8.43 -29.14
C GLN A 146 -15.57 8.16 -29.34
N GLY A 147 -14.82 7.93 -28.26
CA GLY A 147 -13.37 7.68 -28.30
C GLY A 147 -12.57 8.73 -27.54
N CYS A 148 -11.25 8.74 -27.75
CA CYS A 148 -10.36 9.65 -27.06
C CYS A 148 -10.28 11.03 -27.72
N THR A 149 -10.22 12.07 -26.92
CA THR A 149 -10.03 13.47 -27.33
C THR A 149 -8.62 13.95 -26.98
N PHE A 150 -8.16 14.96 -27.71
CA PHE A 150 -6.91 15.67 -27.41
C PHE A 150 -7.13 17.17 -27.58
N SER A 151 -6.57 17.96 -26.67
CA SER A 151 -6.53 19.41 -26.79
C SER A 151 -5.26 20.01 -26.20
N VAL A 152 -4.88 21.17 -26.74
CA VAL A 152 -3.79 22.01 -26.25
C VAL A 152 -4.05 23.46 -26.62
N GLY A 153 -4.30 24.30 -25.62
CA GLY A 153 -4.71 25.69 -25.84
C GLY A 153 -5.97 25.79 -26.71
N ALA A 154 -5.85 26.40 -27.88
CA ALA A 154 -6.94 26.53 -28.85
C ALA A 154 -7.06 25.35 -29.84
N VAL A 155 -6.10 24.43 -29.84
CA VAL A 155 -6.12 23.23 -30.70
C VAL A 155 -6.95 22.15 -30.00
N SER A 156 -7.90 21.57 -30.72
CA SER A 156 -8.68 20.41 -30.26
C SER A 156 -8.88 19.44 -31.42
N TRP A 157 -8.82 18.15 -31.11
CA TRP A 157 -9.11 17.07 -32.05
C TRP A 157 -10.37 16.33 -31.65
N GLU A 158 -11.20 16.03 -32.64
CA GLU A 158 -12.44 15.24 -32.45
C GLU A 158 -12.16 13.87 -31.82
N PRO A 159 -13.13 13.28 -31.10
CA PRO A 159 -13.01 11.93 -30.55
C PRO A 159 -12.55 10.91 -31.61
N GLY A 160 -11.59 10.05 -31.26
CA GLY A 160 -11.01 9.06 -32.16
C GLY A 160 -10.32 7.92 -31.42
N SER A 161 -9.36 7.24 -32.06
CA SER A 161 -8.60 6.16 -31.41
C SER A 161 -7.84 6.67 -30.19
N CYS A 162 -7.70 5.82 -29.17
CA CYS A 162 -6.91 6.08 -27.97
C CYS A 162 -5.43 5.71 -28.17
N SER A 163 -4.86 6.11 -29.30
CA SER A 163 -3.49 5.80 -29.69
C SER A 163 -2.77 7.09 -30.06
N PHE A 164 -2.20 7.76 -29.06
CA PHE A 164 -1.42 8.98 -29.25
C PHE A 164 0.06 8.70 -29.00
N ASP A 165 0.91 9.21 -29.88
CA ASP A 165 2.35 9.22 -29.69
C ASP A 165 2.79 10.64 -29.34
N ILE A 166 3.51 10.78 -28.24
CA ILE A 166 4.01 12.04 -27.70
C ILE A 166 5.54 11.96 -27.76
N GLU A 167 6.11 12.61 -28.76
CA GLU A 167 7.53 12.55 -29.08
C GLU A 167 8.19 13.92 -28.89
N TRP A 168 9.41 13.93 -28.38
CA TRP A 168 10.27 15.11 -28.26
C TRP A 168 11.71 14.68 -28.49
N ASP A 169 12.68 15.52 -28.15
CA ASP A 169 14.11 15.20 -28.16
C ASP A 169 14.53 14.24 -27.02
N GLY A 170 13.61 13.42 -26.50
CA GLY A 170 13.87 12.51 -25.39
C GLY A 170 14.82 11.36 -25.70
N TRP A 171 15.04 11.07 -26.99
CA TRP A 171 16.03 10.11 -27.46
C TRP A 171 17.42 10.73 -27.68
N ALA A 172 17.57 12.04 -27.46
CA ALA A 172 18.88 12.69 -27.55
C ALA A 172 19.66 12.47 -26.24
N ASP A 173 21.00 12.41 -26.32
CA ASP A 173 21.88 12.26 -25.16
C ASP A 173 21.63 13.30 -24.07
N SER A 174 21.23 14.51 -24.47
CA SER A 174 20.92 15.64 -23.59
C SER A 174 19.55 16.24 -23.96
N PRO A 175 18.45 15.71 -23.40
CA PRO A 175 17.11 16.20 -23.68
C PRO A 175 16.91 17.62 -23.12
N THR A 176 16.14 18.43 -23.84
CA THR A 176 15.90 19.84 -23.51
C THR A 176 14.49 20.10 -23.00
N VAL A 177 13.62 19.08 -23.02
CA VAL A 177 12.23 19.14 -22.57
C VAL A 177 11.99 18.06 -21.52
N VAL A 178 11.14 18.39 -20.55
CA VAL A 178 10.64 17.43 -19.57
C VAL A 178 9.12 17.48 -19.51
N LEU A 179 8.49 16.31 -19.45
CA LEU A 179 7.05 16.14 -19.40
C LEU A 179 6.66 15.77 -17.97
N ASP A 180 5.83 16.60 -17.35
CA ASP A 180 5.32 16.42 -15.98
C ASP A 180 3.90 15.87 -16.03
N THR A 181 3.68 14.70 -15.41
CA THR A 181 2.39 14.01 -15.39
C THR A 181 1.60 14.22 -14.10
N THR A 182 2.10 15.00 -13.14
CA THR A 182 1.53 15.13 -11.78
C THR A 182 0.49 16.25 -11.63
N ILE A 183 0.22 17.04 -12.68
CA ILE A 183 -0.55 18.27 -12.55
C ILE A 183 -2.05 18.03 -12.43
N ALA A 184 -2.55 18.16 -11.20
CA ALA A 184 -3.96 18.40 -10.89
C ALA A 184 -4.26 19.89 -10.59
N ASN A 185 -3.34 20.67 -9.97
CA ASN A 185 -3.61 22.05 -9.54
C ASN A 185 -2.34 22.96 -9.46
N GLY A 186 -1.97 23.66 -10.54
CA GLY A 186 -0.95 24.73 -10.52
C GLY A 186 0.51 24.26 -10.38
N SER A 187 1.47 25.06 -10.89
CA SER A 187 2.82 24.65 -11.31
C SER A 187 3.66 23.83 -10.29
N PRO A 188 3.90 22.54 -10.55
CA PRO A 188 5.01 21.76 -10.02
C PRO A 188 6.26 21.98 -10.88
N SER A 189 7.45 21.74 -10.32
CA SER A 189 8.73 21.88 -11.02
C SER A 189 9.52 20.61 -10.83
N CYS A 190 10.04 20.00 -11.92
CA CYS A 190 10.85 18.78 -11.92
C CYS A 190 12.18 18.84 -11.12
N ASP A 191 12.32 19.81 -10.21
CA ASP A 191 13.47 20.10 -9.36
C ASP A 191 13.36 19.47 -7.96
N THR A 192 12.15 19.11 -7.48
CA THR A 192 11.96 18.70 -6.06
C THR A 192 11.99 17.20 -5.83
N GLY A 193 11.90 16.40 -6.89
CA GLY A 193 12.09 14.96 -6.88
C GLY A 193 11.03 14.17 -6.10
N SER A 194 9.87 14.78 -5.84
CA SER A 194 8.61 14.11 -5.50
C SER A 194 7.68 14.01 -6.71
N GLU A 195 8.03 14.61 -7.84
CA GLU A 195 7.21 14.63 -9.07
C GLU A 195 7.63 13.56 -10.09
N ARG A 196 6.66 13.10 -10.88
CA ARG A 196 6.86 12.17 -12.02
C ARG A 196 7.11 12.97 -13.29
N CYS A 197 8.39 13.13 -13.61
CA CYS A 197 8.88 13.92 -14.74
C CYS A 197 9.60 13.03 -15.74
N TYR A 198 9.42 13.22 -17.05
CA TYR A 198 9.97 12.35 -18.08
C TYR A 198 10.69 13.18 -19.14
N SER A 199 12.02 13.05 -19.20
CA SER A 199 12.86 13.71 -20.21
C SER A 199 13.42 12.74 -21.25
N ARG A 200 13.37 11.42 -20.99
CA ARG A 200 13.90 10.37 -21.86
C ARG A 200 12.80 9.62 -22.62
N GLY A 201 13.14 9.17 -23.83
CA GLY A 201 12.30 8.37 -24.70
C GLY A 201 11.05 9.09 -25.23
N SER A 202 9.91 8.45 -25.11
CA SER A 202 8.60 8.95 -25.56
C SER A 202 7.49 8.55 -24.61
N LEU A 203 6.39 9.31 -24.60
CA LEU A 203 5.18 8.95 -23.89
C LEU A 203 4.11 8.53 -24.90
N LEU A 204 3.34 7.52 -24.52
CA LEU A 204 2.35 6.89 -25.37
C LEU A 204 1.04 6.81 -24.60
N ILE A 205 -0.03 7.23 -25.25
CA ILE A 205 -1.39 6.88 -24.82
C ILE A 205 -1.85 5.70 -25.65
N ARG A 206 -2.33 4.66 -24.97
CA ARG A 206 -2.75 3.41 -25.59
C ARG A 206 -4.12 2.97 -25.09
N PRO A 207 -4.95 2.32 -25.92
CA PRO A 207 -6.31 1.99 -25.53
C PRO A 207 -6.33 0.99 -24.38
N ASN A 208 -7.20 1.22 -23.40
CA ASN A 208 -7.62 0.20 -22.46
C ASN A 208 -8.76 -0.59 -23.11
N ALA A 209 -8.40 -1.69 -23.77
CA ALA A 209 -9.36 -2.58 -24.41
C ALA A 209 -9.55 -3.82 -23.55
N ALA A 210 -10.67 -3.90 -22.82
CA ALA A 210 -11.02 -5.11 -22.09
C ALA A 210 -11.27 -6.28 -23.06
N SER A 211 -11.13 -7.51 -22.57
CA SER A 211 -11.44 -8.73 -23.32
C SER A 211 -12.82 -8.62 -24.01
N GLY A 212 -12.82 -8.54 -25.34
CA GLY A 212 -14.02 -8.25 -26.15
C GLY A 212 -13.87 -7.04 -27.08
N GLY A 213 -12.79 -6.28 -26.97
CA GLY A 213 -12.43 -5.19 -27.91
C GLY A 213 -13.09 -3.84 -27.63
N THR A 214 -13.91 -3.75 -26.58
CA THR A 214 -14.48 -2.48 -26.11
C THR A 214 -13.40 -1.67 -25.41
N VAL A 215 -13.13 -0.47 -25.91
CA VAL A 215 -12.23 0.48 -25.25
C VAL A 215 -12.99 1.18 -24.12
N THR A 216 -12.49 1.13 -22.89
CA THR A 216 -13.10 1.75 -21.69
C THR A 216 -12.32 2.95 -21.17
N GLY A 217 -11.16 3.22 -21.76
CA GLY A 217 -10.26 4.30 -21.39
C GLY A 217 -8.93 4.15 -22.09
N PHE A 218 -7.85 4.57 -21.44
CA PHE A 218 -6.50 4.47 -21.95
C PHE A 218 -5.45 4.29 -20.84
N HIS A 219 -4.29 3.79 -21.24
CA HIS A 219 -3.09 3.67 -20.42
C HIS A 219 -2.08 4.75 -20.82
N LEU A 220 -1.30 5.22 -19.85
CA LEU A 220 -0.11 6.03 -20.10
C LEU A 220 1.13 5.14 -19.96
N VAL A 221 1.95 5.14 -21.01
CA VAL A 221 3.12 4.27 -21.13
C VAL A 221 4.33 5.09 -21.54
N SER A 222 5.50 4.80 -20.96
CA SER A 222 6.79 5.31 -21.43
C SER A 222 7.47 4.29 -22.34
N ARG A 223 8.05 4.74 -23.44
CA ARG A 223 8.87 3.91 -24.35
C ARG A 223 10.25 4.54 -24.46
N LEU A 224 11.29 3.81 -24.06
CA LEU A 224 12.66 4.31 -23.92
C LEU A 224 13.67 3.18 -23.99
N ASP A 225 14.94 3.51 -24.19
CA ASP A 225 16.02 2.52 -24.12
C ASP A 225 16.27 2.06 -22.67
N ILE A 226 16.86 0.89 -22.51
CA ILE A 226 16.99 0.27 -21.18
C ILE A 226 17.90 1.06 -20.24
N GLU A 227 18.94 1.73 -20.75
CA GLU A 227 19.81 2.59 -19.94
C GLU A 227 19.07 3.85 -19.47
N ASP A 228 18.29 4.46 -20.36
CA ASP A 228 17.43 5.59 -20.03
C ASP A 228 16.36 5.22 -18.99
N TYR A 229 15.86 3.98 -19.04
CA TYR A 229 14.98 3.45 -18.01
C TYR A 229 15.68 3.36 -16.65
N LEU A 230 16.93 2.92 -16.60
CA LEU A 230 17.66 2.82 -15.35
C LEU A 230 17.96 4.18 -14.72
N TYR A 231 18.17 5.24 -15.51
CA TYR A 231 18.31 6.59 -14.94
C TYR A 231 17.12 7.02 -14.09
N GLY A 232 15.93 6.47 -14.37
CA GLY A 232 14.71 6.77 -13.63
C GLY A 232 14.33 5.78 -12.54
N LEU A 233 15.19 4.81 -12.23
CA LEU A 233 14.91 3.81 -11.19
C LEU A 233 15.02 4.45 -9.79
N LEU A 234 14.04 4.17 -8.92
CA LEU A 234 13.93 4.73 -7.56
C LEU A 234 14.02 3.65 -6.46
N GLU A 235 15.02 2.77 -6.56
CA GLU A 235 15.07 1.56 -5.72
C GLU A 235 15.95 1.69 -4.48
N VAL A 236 17.05 2.45 -4.57
CA VAL A 236 18.00 2.64 -3.47
C VAL A 236 18.34 4.11 -3.28
N PRO A 237 18.71 4.54 -2.06
CA PRO A 237 19.19 5.89 -1.83
C PRO A 237 20.46 6.18 -2.63
N TYR A 238 20.46 7.25 -3.42
CA TYR A 238 21.60 7.61 -4.26
C TYR A 238 22.86 8.06 -3.50
N SER A 239 22.75 8.27 -2.19
CA SER A 239 23.88 8.56 -1.31
C SER A 239 24.66 7.31 -0.90
N TRP A 240 24.20 6.13 -1.32
CA TRP A 240 24.86 4.85 -1.02
C TRP A 240 26.19 4.70 -1.77
N HIS A 241 26.93 3.68 -1.35
CA HIS A 241 28.27 3.43 -1.88
C HIS A 241 28.21 3.12 -3.39
N PRO A 242 29.15 3.63 -4.22
CA PRO A 242 29.13 3.42 -5.67
C PRO A 242 28.97 1.95 -6.09
N GLU A 243 29.73 1.03 -5.49
CA GLU A 243 29.62 -0.42 -5.75
C GLU A 243 28.22 -0.99 -5.45
N ALA A 244 27.50 -0.45 -4.46
CA ALA A 244 26.12 -0.85 -4.19
C ALA A 244 25.13 -0.29 -5.23
N LEU A 245 25.37 0.93 -5.71
CA LEU A 245 24.60 1.53 -6.80
C LEU A 245 24.83 0.77 -8.12
N GLU A 246 26.08 0.41 -8.43
CA GLU A 246 26.46 -0.38 -9.61
C GLU A 246 25.83 -1.79 -9.56
N ALA A 247 25.86 -2.44 -8.41
CA ALA A 247 25.17 -3.72 -8.21
C ALA A 247 23.65 -3.59 -8.44
N GLN A 248 23.02 -2.53 -7.90
CA GLN A 248 21.61 -2.25 -8.13
C GLN A 248 21.29 -1.93 -9.59
N ALA A 249 22.18 -1.23 -10.31
CA ALA A 249 22.00 -0.92 -11.73
C ALA A 249 22.03 -2.21 -12.57
N VAL A 250 23.02 -3.09 -12.38
CA VAL A 250 23.10 -4.38 -13.10
C VAL A 250 21.94 -5.30 -12.75
N ALA A 251 21.55 -5.37 -11.47
CA ALA A 251 20.36 -6.12 -11.05
C ALA A 251 19.10 -5.53 -11.70
N GLY A 252 18.93 -4.21 -11.71
CA GLY A 252 17.77 -3.58 -12.34
C GLY A 252 17.72 -3.82 -13.85
N ARG A 253 18.86 -3.71 -14.54
CA ARG A 253 19.00 -3.99 -15.96
C ARG A 253 18.61 -5.41 -16.32
N SER A 254 19.11 -6.37 -15.54
CA SER A 254 18.89 -7.80 -15.77
C SER A 254 17.41 -8.15 -15.62
N TYR A 255 16.74 -7.58 -14.60
CA TYR A 255 15.30 -7.73 -14.40
C TYR A 255 14.50 -7.15 -15.56
N ALA A 256 14.78 -5.91 -15.95
CA ALA A 256 14.12 -5.21 -17.04
C ALA A 256 14.27 -5.96 -18.38
N ALA A 257 15.49 -6.35 -18.74
CA ALA A 257 15.78 -7.12 -19.94
C ALA A 257 15.07 -8.49 -19.93
N ASN A 258 15.04 -9.16 -18.77
CA ASN A 258 14.30 -10.42 -18.64
C ASN A 258 12.79 -10.22 -18.85
N LYS A 259 12.18 -9.19 -18.27
CA LYS A 259 10.74 -8.92 -18.45
C LYS A 259 10.40 -8.55 -19.88
N GLN A 260 11.28 -7.80 -20.55
CA GLN A 260 11.16 -7.52 -21.98
C GLN A 260 11.05 -8.82 -22.78
N ALA A 261 11.98 -9.76 -22.53
CA ALA A 261 12.04 -11.06 -23.21
C ALA A 261 10.84 -11.95 -22.90
N LEU A 262 10.45 -12.01 -21.63
CA LEU A 262 9.40 -12.88 -21.11
C LEU A 262 7.98 -12.36 -21.37
N ARG A 263 7.80 -11.07 -21.64
CA ARG A 263 6.46 -10.48 -21.89
C ARG A 263 6.26 -10.08 -23.36
N GLY A 264 7.35 -9.95 -24.12
CA GLY A 264 7.33 -9.59 -25.53
C GLY A 264 6.93 -8.13 -25.78
N SER A 265 6.93 -7.71 -27.04
CA SER A 265 6.50 -6.35 -27.41
C SER A 265 4.99 -6.17 -27.19
N PRO A 266 4.55 -5.09 -26.51
CA PRO A 266 3.14 -4.75 -26.42
C PRO A 266 2.48 -4.49 -27.77
N GLU A 267 3.24 -4.17 -28.82
CA GLU A 267 2.68 -3.94 -30.16
C GLU A 267 2.15 -5.23 -30.80
N THR A 268 2.69 -6.39 -30.42
CA THR A 268 2.33 -7.70 -31.00
C THR A 268 1.63 -8.62 -30.00
N SER A 269 1.68 -8.32 -28.71
CA SER A 269 1.10 -9.15 -27.65
C SER A 269 -0.29 -8.65 -27.25
N THR A 270 -1.34 -9.35 -27.68
CA THR A 270 -2.73 -9.02 -27.29
C THR A 270 -2.92 -9.03 -25.78
N LEU A 271 -2.28 -9.97 -25.07
CA LEU A 271 -2.31 -10.02 -23.60
C LEU A 271 -1.74 -8.74 -22.99
N ARG A 272 -0.62 -8.21 -23.50
CA ARG A 272 -0.06 -6.97 -22.97
C ARG A 272 -0.90 -5.76 -23.34
N GLN A 273 -1.53 -5.74 -24.52
CA GLN A 273 -2.47 -4.69 -24.93
C GLN A 273 -3.71 -4.62 -24.04
N GLU A 274 -4.21 -5.76 -23.58
CA GLU A 274 -5.35 -5.84 -22.66
C GLU A 274 -4.99 -5.47 -21.22
N LEU A 275 -3.72 -5.62 -20.81
CA LEU A 275 -3.29 -5.39 -19.43
C LEU A 275 -2.78 -3.97 -19.18
N CYS A 276 -1.78 -3.51 -19.93
CA CYS A 276 -1.10 -2.25 -19.63
C CYS A 276 -0.36 -1.59 -20.79
N TRP A 277 -0.29 -2.24 -21.95
CA TRP A 277 0.59 -1.85 -23.05
C TRP A 277 2.07 -1.73 -22.66
N CYS A 278 2.52 -2.49 -21.67
CA CYS A 278 3.85 -2.37 -21.07
C CYS A 278 4.57 -3.71 -20.96
N GLN A 279 5.87 -3.72 -20.73
CA GLN A 279 6.64 -4.88 -20.27
C GLN A 279 7.01 -4.75 -18.79
N LEU A 280 7.05 -3.54 -18.25
CA LEU A 280 7.39 -3.25 -16.85
C LEU A 280 6.31 -2.36 -16.23
N TYR A 281 5.91 -2.62 -15.00
CA TYR A 281 5.07 -1.72 -14.21
C TYR A 281 5.93 -0.77 -13.38
N ASP A 282 5.54 0.51 -13.29
CA ASP A 282 6.08 1.46 -12.31
C ASP A 282 5.45 1.21 -10.93
N SER A 283 5.79 0.08 -10.32
CA SER A 283 5.34 -0.30 -8.97
C SER A 283 6.16 -1.44 -8.40
N THR A 284 5.88 -1.81 -7.16
CA THR A 284 6.47 -2.99 -6.47
C THR A 284 6.14 -4.32 -7.14
N VAL A 285 5.25 -4.35 -8.15
CA VAL A 285 5.03 -5.54 -9.00
C VAL A 285 6.27 -5.84 -9.85
N ASP A 286 6.98 -4.80 -10.28
CA ASP A 286 8.25 -4.92 -10.99
C ASP A 286 9.31 -4.05 -10.33
N GLN A 287 9.44 -2.79 -10.77
CA GLN A 287 10.44 -1.87 -10.25
C GLN A 287 9.86 -0.46 -10.24
N VAL A 288 10.18 0.32 -9.21
CA VAL A 288 9.66 1.70 -9.10
C VAL A 288 10.43 2.61 -10.06
N TYR A 289 9.71 3.22 -11.00
CA TYR A 289 10.26 4.04 -12.09
C TYR A 289 9.74 5.47 -12.02
N GLY A 290 10.55 6.37 -11.47
CA GLY A 290 10.23 7.79 -11.28
C GLY A 290 10.11 8.62 -12.56
N GLY A 291 10.56 8.09 -13.69
CA GLY A 291 10.97 8.93 -14.82
C GLY A 291 12.30 9.60 -14.54
N TRP A 292 12.59 10.71 -15.21
CA TRP A 292 13.66 11.63 -14.84
C TRP A 292 13.34 12.32 -13.50
N GLY A 293 13.51 11.57 -12.42
CA GLY A 293 13.49 12.02 -11.04
C GLY A 293 14.93 12.05 -10.52
N ARG A 294 15.43 13.27 -10.30
CA ARG A 294 16.65 13.58 -9.52
C ARG A 294 18.02 13.41 -10.15
N GLY A 295 18.22 12.74 -11.29
CA GLY A 295 19.45 12.80 -12.12
C GLY A 295 20.75 13.05 -11.35
N VAL A 296 20.95 12.32 -10.25
CA VAL A 296 22.05 12.61 -9.33
C VAL A 296 23.29 11.95 -9.89
N PRO A 297 24.42 12.67 -9.99
CA PRO A 297 25.61 12.17 -10.68
C PRO A 297 26.01 10.76 -10.22
N ALA A 298 25.98 10.47 -8.91
CA ALA A 298 26.37 9.16 -8.38
C ALA A 298 25.55 7.98 -8.95
N TRP A 299 24.24 8.16 -9.18
CA TRP A 299 23.41 7.11 -9.77
C TRP A 299 23.64 6.99 -11.28
N LEU A 300 23.69 8.14 -11.97
CA LEU A 300 23.95 8.17 -13.41
C LEU A 300 25.32 7.53 -13.72
N ASP A 301 26.35 7.90 -12.95
CA ASP A 301 27.71 7.35 -13.05
C ASP A 301 27.71 5.84 -12.84
N ALA A 302 26.92 5.31 -11.90
CA ALA A 302 26.83 3.86 -11.66
C ALA A 302 26.09 3.11 -12.79
N VAL A 303 25.04 3.71 -13.35
CA VAL A 303 24.34 3.17 -14.53
C VAL A 303 25.29 3.15 -15.72
N ASP A 304 25.99 4.26 -15.98
CA ASP A 304 26.96 4.41 -17.07
C ASP A 304 28.15 3.46 -16.93
N ALA A 305 28.72 3.33 -15.73
CA ALA A 305 29.85 2.45 -15.45
C ALA A 305 29.53 0.97 -15.70
N THR A 306 28.25 0.60 -15.59
CA THR A 306 27.76 -0.77 -15.77
C THR A 306 26.92 -0.96 -17.04
N ALA A 307 26.94 0.02 -17.96
CA ALA A 307 26.09 0.03 -19.14
C ALA A 307 26.15 -1.28 -19.94
N GLY A 308 24.98 -1.81 -20.28
CA GLY A 308 24.82 -3.07 -20.99
C GLY A 308 25.11 -4.34 -20.18
N ILE A 309 25.68 -4.27 -18.98
CA ILE A 309 26.01 -5.47 -18.19
C ILE A 309 24.75 -6.05 -17.54
N VAL A 310 24.54 -7.34 -17.75
CA VAL A 310 23.46 -8.15 -17.17
C VAL A 310 23.96 -9.48 -16.62
N LEU A 311 23.17 -10.10 -15.74
CA LEU A 311 23.41 -11.42 -15.21
C LEU A 311 22.77 -12.49 -16.10
N TYR A 312 23.50 -13.59 -16.32
CA TYR A 312 23.10 -14.74 -17.12
C TYR A 312 23.23 -16.04 -16.32
N HIS A 313 22.32 -16.99 -16.55
CA HIS A 313 22.41 -18.35 -16.03
C HIS A 313 21.87 -19.36 -17.05
N PRO A 314 22.49 -20.55 -17.20
CA PRO A 314 22.04 -21.57 -18.16
C PRO A 314 20.58 -22.03 -18.02
N ASP A 315 20.01 -21.92 -16.83
CA ASP A 315 18.61 -22.28 -16.56
C ASP A 315 17.59 -21.32 -17.17
N VAL A 316 18.01 -20.15 -17.65
CA VAL A 316 17.11 -19.10 -18.14
C VAL A 316 17.28 -18.92 -19.65
N ALA A 317 16.19 -19.15 -20.38
CA ALA A 317 16.14 -19.04 -21.83
C ALA A 317 14.84 -18.38 -22.31
N ALA A 318 14.91 -17.80 -23.50
CA ALA A 318 13.81 -17.11 -24.15
C ALA A 318 12.60 -18.05 -24.40
N PRO A 319 11.37 -17.57 -24.19
CA PRO A 319 10.15 -18.35 -24.41
C PRO A 319 9.88 -18.61 -25.90
N SER A 320 8.93 -19.51 -26.19
CA SER A 320 8.64 -19.96 -27.57
C SER A 320 8.14 -18.87 -28.52
N PHE A 321 7.52 -17.81 -28.00
CA PHE A 321 7.04 -16.68 -28.80
C PHE A 321 8.12 -15.62 -29.04
N HIS A 322 9.26 -15.68 -28.32
CA HIS A 322 10.35 -14.73 -28.48
C HIS A 322 10.96 -14.88 -29.89
N PRO A 323 11.49 -13.81 -30.53
CA PRO A 323 12.08 -13.89 -31.87
C PRO A 323 13.21 -14.91 -32.00
N ARG A 324 13.87 -15.23 -30.87
CA ARG A 324 14.93 -16.24 -30.76
C ARG A 324 14.56 -17.26 -29.66
N PRO A 325 13.65 -18.21 -29.90
CA PRO A 325 13.24 -19.18 -28.88
C PRO A 325 14.40 -20.02 -28.35
N GLY A 326 14.47 -20.22 -27.03
CA GLY A 326 15.53 -21.00 -26.40
C GLY A 326 16.90 -20.34 -26.36
N ALA A 327 17.05 -19.12 -26.88
CA ALA A 327 18.27 -18.35 -26.73
C ALA A 327 18.49 -17.95 -25.26
N PRO A 328 19.75 -17.88 -24.79
CA PRO A 328 20.12 -17.24 -23.53
C PRO A 328 19.48 -15.86 -23.37
N ILE A 329 18.87 -15.58 -22.21
CA ILE A 329 18.37 -14.26 -21.82
C ILE A 329 18.89 -13.90 -20.42
N ALA A 330 18.84 -12.62 -20.07
CA ALA A 330 19.18 -12.17 -18.72
C ALA A 330 18.31 -12.90 -17.67
N VAL A 331 18.86 -13.15 -16.49
CA VAL A 331 18.10 -13.75 -15.39
C VAL A 331 17.18 -12.72 -14.73
N PRO A 332 15.99 -13.12 -14.25
CA PRO A 332 15.20 -12.25 -13.38
C PRO A 332 15.87 -12.12 -12.02
N THR A 333 16.50 -10.97 -11.80
CA THR A 333 17.17 -10.56 -10.58
C THR A 333 16.18 -9.96 -9.60
N PHE A 334 15.69 -10.78 -8.67
CA PHE A 334 14.88 -10.28 -7.56
C PHE A 334 15.77 -9.64 -6.50
N TYR A 335 15.27 -8.57 -5.89
CA TYR A 335 15.93 -7.89 -4.78
C TYR A 335 14.88 -7.38 -3.79
N SER A 336 15.29 -7.25 -2.53
CA SER A 336 14.45 -6.73 -1.45
C SER A 336 15.28 -5.81 -0.56
N SER A 337 14.61 -4.92 0.16
CA SER A 337 15.29 -3.92 0.98
C SER A 337 16.27 -4.54 1.98
N SER A 338 15.81 -5.49 2.78
CA SER A 338 16.56 -6.00 3.93
C SER A 338 16.33 -7.49 4.14
N THR A 339 17.32 -8.17 4.72
CA THR A 339 17.23 -9.55 5.20
C THR A 339 17.58 -9.63 6.68
N PHE A 340 17.18 -10.71 7.35
CA PHE A 340 17.66 -11.08 8.68
C PHE A 340 18.96 -11.91 8.60
N GLY A 341 20.02 -11.34 8.02
CA GLY A 341 21.33 -11.98 7.97
C GLY A 341 21.48 -13.14 6.97
N HIS A 342 20.42 -13.51 6.25
CA HIS A 342 20.40 -14.59 5.26
C HIS A 342 19.25 -14.37 4.28
N THR A 343 19.45 -14.66 3.00
CA THR A 343 18.37 -14.63 1.99
C THR A 343 17.62 -15.95 1.97
N GLU A 344 16.42 -15.97 1.42
CA GLU A 344 15.56 -17.16 1.33
C GLU A 344 15.57 -17.73 -0.08
N ASP A 345 15.48 -19.06 -0.18
CA ASP A 345 15.29 -19.74 -1.47
C ASP A 345 14.04 -19.20 -2.17
N SER A 346 14.10 -19.06 -3.50
CA SER A 346 12.96 -18.58 -4.27
C SER A 346 11.70 -19.44 -4.11
N GLY A 347 11.86 -20.74 -3.84
CA GLY A 347 10.74 -21.64 -3.55
C GLY A 347 10.02 -21.35 -2.23
N VAL A 348 10.73 -20.75 -1.26
CA VAL A 348 10.15 -20.27 0.00
C VAL A 348 9.36 -19.00 -0.26
N ALA A 349 9.96 -18.00 -0.93
CA ALA A 349 9.33 -16.70 -1.18
C ALA A 349 8.16 -16.77 -2.19
N PHE A 350 8.37 -17.42 -3.33
CA PHE A 350 7.47 -17.38 -4.48
C PHE A 350 6.71 -18.69 -4.72
N GLY A 351 6.97 -19.71 -3.91
CA GLY A 351 6.34 -21.03 -3.99
C GLY A 351 7.17 -22.08 -4.73
N SER A 352 6.91 -23.35 -4.44
CA SER A 352 7.75 -24.49 -4.83
C SER A 352 7.88 -24.74 -6.34
N GLY A 353 7.08 -24.06 -7.18
CA GLY A 353 7.18 -24.14 -8.64
C GLY A 353 8.27 -23.27 -9.25
N PHE A 354 8.84 -22.31 -8.50
CA PHE A 354 9.86 -21.38 -8.98
C PHE A 354 11.16 -21.55 -8.18
N THR A 355 12.04 -22.42 -8.65
CA THR A 355 13.31 -22.77 -7.98
C THR A 355 14.49 -22.79 -8.97
N PRO A 356 14.79 -21.67 -9.66
CA PRO A 356 15.97 -21.62 -10.50
C PRO A 356 17.25 -21.76 -9.66
N GLY A 357 18.29 -22.40 -10.22
CA GLY A 357 19.51 -22.73 -9.47
C GLY A 357 20.30 -21.53 -8.95
N TYR A 358 20.06 -20.33 -9.48
CA TYR A 358 20.76 -19.11 -9.08
C TYR A 358 20.07 -18.30 -7.96
N LEU A 359 18.79 -18.56 -7.64
CA LEU A 359 18.05 -17.87 -6.55
C LEU A 359 17.88 -18.76 -5.34
N VAL A 360 19.01 -19.14 -4.75
CA VAL A 360 19.08 -19.92 -3.52
C VAL A 360 19.38 -19.02 -2.32
N GLY A 361 18.99 -19.46 -1.14
CA GLY A 361 19.29 -18.76 0.11
C GLY A 361 20.80 -18.76 0.39
N VAL A 362 21.36 -17.57 0.63
CA VAL A 362 22.78 -17.36 0.92
C VAL A 362 22.98 -16.54 2.21
N PRO A 363 24.12 -16.71 2.91
CA PRO A 363 24.47 -15.86 4.04
C PRO A 363 24.58 -14.39 3.65
N ASP A 364 23.99 -13.52 4.45
CA ASP A 364 24.00 -12.07 4.28
C ASP A 364 24.27 -11.34 5.60
N PRO A 365 25.38 -11.62 6.30
CA PRO A 365 25.68 -10.96 7.58
C PRO A 365 25.82 -9.43 7.45
N TRP A 366 26.05 -8.92 6.24
CA TRP A 366 26.21 -7.50 5.97
C TRP A 366 24.92 -6.72 6.11
N SER A 367 23.74 -7.33 5.89
CA SER A 367 22.46 -6.67 6.15
C SER A 367 22.25 -6.32 7.62
N LEU A 368 22.92 -7.04 8.53
CA LEU A 368 22.92 -6.79 9.98
C LEU A 368 24.18 -6.05 10.45
N SER A 369 25.06 -5.65 9.54
CA SER A 369 26.29 -4.94 9.92
C SER A 369 25.96 -3.54 10.45
N PRO A 370 26.65 -3.06 11.51
CA PRO A 370 26.46 -1.70 11.99
C PRO A 370 26.69 -0.63 10.92
N GLY A 371 27.58 -0.89 9.96
CA GLY A 371 27.89 0.03 8.86
C GLY A 371 26.74 0.21 7.86
N ALA A 372 25.92 -0.83 7.65
CA ALA A 372 24.77 -0.75 6.74
C ALA A 372 23.66 0.17 7.27
N ASN A 373 23.65 0.50 8.58
CA ASN A 373 22.60 1.30 9.23
C ASN A 373 21.18 0.84 8.87
N ASN A 374 20.97 -0.47 8.85
CA ASN A 374 19.70 -1.07 8.43
C ASN A 374 18.64 -0.96 9.55
N PRO A 375 17.61 -0.12 9.40
CA PRO A 375 16.59 0.06 10.44
C PRO A 375 15.65 -1.14 10.56
N LEU A 376 15.58 -1.98 9.52
CA LEU A 376 14.74 -3.17 9.45
C LEU A 376 15.60 -4.44 9.40
N GLY A 377 16.79 -4.40 10.01
CA GLY A 377 17.58 -5.61 10.27
C GLY A 377 16.82 -6.54 11.22
N THR A 378 16.15 -5.96 12.21
CA THR A 378 15.23 -6.63 13.15
C THR A 378 14.01 -5.75 13.37
N TRP A 379 12.86 -6.34 13.68
CA TRP A 379 11.62 -5.64 14.01
C TRP A 379 10.75 -6.48 14.95
N GLU A 380 9.82 -5.81 15.63
CA GLU A 380 8.75 -6.42 16.42
C GLU A 380 7.42 -5.80 16.00
N LYS A 381 6.36 -6.61 16.00
CA LYS A 381 4.98 -6.16 15.85
C LYS A 381 4.13 -6.84 16.91
N VAL A 382 3.38 -6.05 17.66
CA VAL A 382 2.47 -6.52 18.71
C VAL A 382 1.07 -6.61 18.12
N PHE A 383 0.38 -7.69 18.44
CA PHE A 383 -1.03 -7.89 18.11
C PHE A 383 -1.82 -8.10 19.39
N ASP A 384 -3.03 -7.56 19.45
CA ASP A 384 -4.03 -8.09 20.37
C ASP A 384 -4.36 -9.54 20.00
N HIS A 385 -4.67 -10.36 21.00
CA HIS A 385 -5.01 -11.76 20.77
C HIS A 385 -6.30 -11.97 19.96
N ARG A 386 -7.27 -11.04 20.02
CA ARG A 386 -8.51 -11.09 19.25
C ARG A 386 -8.26 -10.72 17.82
N ASP A 387 -7.60 -9.57 17.56
CA ASP A 387 -7.18 -9.15 16.22
C ASP A 387 -6.41 -10.28 15.53
N LEU A 388 -5.46 -10.92 16.26
CA LEU A 388 -4.69 -12.00 15.68
C LEU A 388 -5.53 -13.27 15.43
N ALA A 389 -6.57 -13.55 16.22
CA ALA A 389 -7.52 -14.64 15.98
C ALA A 389 -8.33 -14.39 14.70
N ALA A 390 -8.90 -13.19 14.62
CA ALA A 390 -9.60 -12.58 13.51
C ALA A 390 -8.81 -12.72 12.19
N LEU A 391 -7.61 -12.14 12.16
CA LEU A 391 -6.68 -12.16 11.02
C LEU A 391 -6.39 -13.59 10.51
N VAL A 392 -6.49 -14.63 11.34
CA VAL A 392 -6.20 -16.03 10.95
C VAL A 392 -7.45 -16.90 10.78
N GLY A 393 -8.65 -16.35 11.00
CA GLY A 393 -9.93 -17.04 10.88
C GLY A 393 -10.21 -17.98 12.06
N LEU A 394 -10.02 -17.50 13.28
CA LEU A 394 -10.41 -18.14 14.54
C LEU A 394 -11.26 -17.18 15.37
N ASP A 395 -12.23 -17.68 16.13
CA ASP A 395 -13.03 -16.89 17.08
C ASP A 395 -12.19 -16.44 18.28
N THR A 396 -11.24 -17.28 18.71
CA THR A 396 -10.35 -17.01 19.85
C THR A 396 -8.95 -17.49 19.56
N LEU A 397 -7.97 -16.94 20.27
CA LEU A 397 -6.56 -17.34 20.14
C LEU A 397 -5.95 -17.69 21.49
N ASP A 398 -5.77 -19.00 21.70
CA ASP A 398 -5.12 -19.55 22.88
C ASP A 398 -3.59 -19.50 22.78
N ASP A 399 -3.02 -19.81 21.62
CA ASP A 399 -1.57 -19.91 21.45
C ASP A 399 -1.14 -19.74 20.00
N VAL A 400 0.11 -19.31 19.83
CA VAL A 400 0.79 -19.23 18.54
C VAL A 400 2.12 -19.92 18.65
N SER A 401 2.28 -20.99 17.87
CA SER A 401 3.43 -21.87 17.94
C SER A 401 4.12 -21.96 16.58
N ILE A 402 5.43 -21.71 16.55
CA ILE A 402 6.25 -21.98 15.37
C ILE A 402 6.53 -23.49 15.33
N ILE A 403 6.00 -24.18 14.33
CA ILE A 403 6.05 -25.65 14.24
C ILE A 403 7.16 -26.16 13.33
N SER A 404 7.72 -25.32 12.47
CA SER A 404 8.92 -25.65 11.69
C SER A 404 9.75 -24.42 11.37
N TRP A 405 11.07 -24.63 11.28
CA TRP A 405 12.07 -23.59 11.10
C TRP A 405 12.87 -23.80 9.82
N LEU A 406 13.17 -22.73 9.12
CA LEU A 406 14.29 -22.64 8.19
C LEU A 406 15.56 -22.40 9.00
N ARG A 407 16.63 -23.14 8.67
CA ARG A 407 17.94 -23.02 9.31
C ARG A 407 17.87 -23.10 10.85
N GLU A 408 17.10 -24.07 11.35
CA GLU A 408 16.87 -24.30 12.78
C GLU A 408 18.19 -24.37 13.58
N GLY A 409 18.25 -23.64 14.70
CA GLY A 409 19.42 -23.62 15.58
C GLY A 409 20.59 -22.75 15.10
N THR A 410 20.42 -21.99 14.01
CA THR A 410 21.38 -20.98 13.56
C THR A 410 21.00 -19.58 14.04
N ALA A 411 21.93 -18.63 14.00
CA ALA A 411 21.66 -17.23 14.34
C ALA A 411 20.61 -16.56 13.43
N ASN A 412 20.37 -17.12 12.25
CA ASN A 412 19.50 -16.55 11.22
C ASN A 412 18.33 -17.51 10.92
N GLN A 413 17.90 -18.27 11.94
CA GLN A 413 16.72 -19.12 11.84
C GLN A 413 15.47 -18.26 11.59
N SER A 414 14.56 -18.75 10.77
CA SER A 414 13.28 -18.09 10.49
C SER A 414 12.15 -19.11 10.45
N ALA A 415 10.95 -18.74 10.86
CA ALA A 415 9.80 -19.62 10.85
C ALA A 415 9.45 -20.03 9.42
N TYR A 416 9.22 -21.32 9.19
CA TYR A 416 8.68 -21.82 7.93
C TYR A 416 7.16 -21.97 8.02
N GLN A 417 6.68 -22.60 9.10
CA GLN A 417 5.26 -22.76 9.39
C GLN A 417 4.93 -22.38 10.82
N ILE A 418 3.80 -21.72 10.98
CA ILE A 418 3.27 -21.26 12.26
C ILE A 418 1.84 -21.80 12.40
N THR A 419 1.52 -22.30 13.58
CA THR A 419 0.19 -22.78 13.94
C THR A 419 -0.40 -21.86 14.98
N PHE A 420 -1.61 -21.40 14.71
CA PHE A 420 -2.48 -20.63 15.60
C PHE A 420 -3.51 -21.61 16.16
N THR A 421 -3.70 -21.62 17.47
CA THR A 421 -4.68 -22.50 18.13
C THR A 421 -5.64 -21.70 18.97
N GLY A 422 -6.92 -22.07 18.93
CA GLY A 422 -7.98 -21.45 19.72
C GLY A 422 -9.31 -22.11 19.41
N THR A 423 -10.36 -21.34 19.14
CA THR A 423 -11.68 -21.88 18.79
C THR A 423 -12.22 -21.36 17.46
N ASP A 424 -13.11 -22.13 16.85
CA ASP A 424 -13.94 -21.76 15.69
C ASP A 424 -15.34 -22.37 15.92
N ASN A 425 -16.37 -21.52 15.89
CA ASN A 425 -17.73 -21.82 16.32
C ASN A 425 -17.79 -22.48 17.71
N GLY A 426 -16.96 -22.00 18.64
CA GLY A 426 -16.85 -22.54 20.01
C GLY A 426 -16.24 -23.95 20.13
N ALA A 427 -15.74 -24.54 19.04
CA ALA A 427 -15.01 -25.80 19.03
C ALA A 427 -13.50 -25.56 18.94
N PRO A 428 -12.64 -26.37 19.59
CA PRO A 428 -11.19 -26.24 19.44
C PRO A 428 -10.76 -26.37 17.98
N ALA A 429 -10.01 -25.38 17.50
CA ALA A 429 -9.56 -25.26 16.13
C ALA A 429 -8.08 -24.86 16.06
N SER A 430 -7.46 -25.16 14.92
CA SER A 430 -6.08 -24.77 14.67
C SER A 430 -5.88 -24.44 13.21
N VAL A 431 -5.18 -23.35 12.94
CA VAL A 431 -4.89 -22.86 11.60
C VAL A 431 -3.38 -22.85 11.42
N THR A 432 -2.89 -23.52 10.37
CA THR A 432 -1.46 -23.49 10.02
C THR A 432 -1.24 -22.67 8.76
N ARG A 433 -0.24 -21.80 8.79
CA ARG A 433 0.17 -20.94 7.67
C ARG A 433 1.67 -21.05 7.43
N PHE A 434 2.08 -20.87 6.18
CA PHE A 434 3.46 -20.61 5.85
C PHE A 434 3.79 -19.16 6.18
N ALA A 435 5.00 -18.87 6.67
CA ALA A 435 5.41 -17.52 7.03
C ALA A 435 5.25 -16.51 5.87
N ARG A 436 5.43 -16.96 4.61
CA ARG A 436 5.21 -16.11 3.42
C ARG A 436 3.77 -15.58 3.30
N GLN A 437 2.78 -16.34 3.77
CA GLN A 437 1.37 -15.96 3.71
C GLN A 437 1.06 -14.92 4.79
N LEU A 438 1.69 -15.08 5.96
CA LEU A 438 1.51 -14.20 7.11
C LEU A 438 2.05 -12.80 6.86
N ARG A 439 3.06 -12.62 6.00
CA ARG A 439 3.59 -11.29 5.67
C ARG A 439 2.50 -10.34 5.18
N SER A 440 1.71 -10.75 4.20
CA SER A 440 0.61 -9.92 3.69
C SER A 440 -0.61 -9.98 4.60
N GLN A 441 -0.94 -11.15 5.15
CA GLN A 441 -2.13 -11.37 5.97
C GLN A 441 -2.08 -10.61 7.31
N LEU A 442 -0.89 -10.43 7.90
CA LEU A 442 -0.71 -9.75 9.19
C LEU A 442 0.00 -8.39 9.05
N GLY A 443 0.21 -7.90 7.81
CA GLY A 443 0.93 -6.65 7.54
C GLY A 443 2.34 -6.61 8.16
N LEU A 444 3.13 -7.69 7.99
CA LEU A 444 4.51 -7.76 8.49
C LEU A 444 5.50 -7.16 7.48
N TYR A 445 6.62 -6.68 7.98
CA TYR A 445 7.72 -6.17 7.16
C TYR A 445 8.31 -7.24 6.21
N SER A 446 8.48 -8.47 6.70
CA SER A 446 9.00 -9.59 5.93
C SER A 446 8.37 -10.92 6.36
N MET A 447 8.73 -12.00 5.66
CA MET A 447 8.39 -13.36 6.07
C MET A 447 9.41 -14.01 7.03
N GLN A 448 10.49 -13.31 7.38
CA GLN A 448 11.55 -13.85 8.25
C GLN A 448 11.20 -13.60 9.72
N ILE A 449 10.22 -14.36 10.21
CA ILE A 449 9.76 -14.34 11.61
C ILE A 449 10.75 -15.14 12.46
N THR A 450 11.22 -14.57 13.56
CA THR A 450 12.23 -15.17 14.44
C THR A 450 11.64 -15.71 15.74
N GLY A 451 10.46 -15.23 16.13
CA GLY A 451 9.80 -15.65 17.36
C GLY A 451 8.39 -15.10 17.49
N VAL A 452 7.61 -15.73 18.37
CA VAL A 452 6.32 -15.23 18.83
C VAL A 452 6.29 -15.39 20.34
N GLU A 453 5.98 -14.30 21.05
CA GLU A 453 5.89 -14.28 22.51
C GLU A 453 4.47 -13.90 22.92
N LYS A 454 3.84 -14.75 23.73
CA LYS A 454 2.52 -14.47 24.32
C LYS A 454 2.69 -13.76 25.65
N PHE A 455 1.98 -12.67 25.84
CA PHE A 455 1.78 -12.02 27.13
C PHE A 455 0.35 -12.24 27.61
N VAL A 456 0.17 -12.53 28.90
CA VAL A 456 -1.15 -12.64 29.55
C VAL A 456 -1.11 -11.83 30.85
N PRO A 457 -1.98 -10.84 31.03
CA PRO A 457 -2.03 -10.05 32.27
C PRO A 457 -2.35 -10.91 33.50
N ASP A 458 -1.77 -10.55 34.65
CA ASP A 458 -1.99 -11.27 35.90
C ASP A 458 -3.46 -11.21 36.35
N GLY A 459 -4.08 -12.38 36.52
CA GLY A 459 -5.48 -12.49 36.92
C GLY A 459 -6.48 -12.28 35.78
N TYR A 460 -6.01 -12.24 34.53
CA TYR A 460 -6.86 -12.25 33.35
C TYR A 460 -7.77 -13.49 33.35
N VAL A 461 -9.07 -13.26 33.23
CA VAL A 461 -10.07 -14.30 32.99
C VAL A 461 -10.74 -13.90 31.69
N ASP A 462 -10.54 -14.71 30.66
CA ASP A 462 -11.26 -14.55 29.40
C ASP A 462 -12.75 -14.82 29.65
N THR A 463 -13.53 -13.75 29.78
CA THR A 463 -14.98 -13.83 29.93
C THR A 463 -15.68 -13.92 28.57
N GLY A 464 -14.94 -14.16 27.48
CA GLY A 464 -15.41 -14.00 26.10
C GLY A 464 -15.66 -12.53 25.76
N GLY A 465 -15.07 -11.62 26.54
CA GLY A 465 -15.27 -10.18 26.41
C GLY A 465 -13.99 -9.55 25.94
N GLY A 466 -13.93 -9.30 24.62
CA GLY A 466 -13.47 -7.99 24.15
C GLY A 466 -14.06 -6.95 25.06
N SER A 467 -13.33 -5.90 25.42
CA SER A 467 -14.06 -4.70 25.80
C SER A 467 -14.69 -4.13 24.53
N ASP A 468 -15.61 -4.87 23.90
CA ASP A 468 -16.49 -4.35 22.88
C ASP A 468 -17.61 -3.70 23.69
N VAL A 469 -17.29 -2.49 24.14
CA VAL A 469 -18.30 -1.61 24.70
C VAL A 469 -19.35 -1.47 23.60
N ALA A 470 -20.57 -1.92 23.87
CA ALA A 470 -21.65 -1.81 22.91
C ALA A 470 -21.73 -0.39 22.34
N ASP A 471 -21.87 -0.31 21.03
CA ASP A 471 -22.06 0.93 20.31
C ASP A 471 -23.27 1.68 20.84
N GLU A 472 -23.10 2.98 20.91
CA GLU A 472 -24.14 3.89 21.31
C GLU A 472 -24.47 4.86 20.20
N VAL A 473 -25.69 5.40 20.22
CA VAL A 473 -26.15 6.31 19.16
C VAL A 473 -25.78 7.76 19.46
N ALA A 474 -25.40 8.49 18.41
CA ALA A 474 -25.25 9.94 18.45
C ALA A 474 -26.02 10.60 17.30
N LEU A 475 -26.25 11.91 17.45
CA LEU A 475 -26.95 12.74 16.48
C LEU A 475 -26.16 14.00 16.17
N HIS A 476 -26.02 14.29 14.87
CA HIS A 476 -25.49 15.55 14.38
C HIS A 476 -26.62 16.40 13.78
N ASP A 477 -26.71 17.67 14.18
CA ASP A 477 -27.62 18.65 13.59
C ASP A 477 -26.95 19.32 12.37
N PRO A 478 -27.31 18.93 11.14
CA PRO A 478 -26.67 19.47 9.93
C PRO A 478 -26.99 20.95 9.70
N ALA A 479 -27.96 21.54 10.40
CA ALA A 479 -28.28 22.97 10.27
C ALA A 479 -27.41 23.84 11.18
N THR A 480 -26.92 23.30 12.29
CA THR A 480 -26.17 24.07 13.30
C THR A 480 -24.74 23.59 13.53
N GLY A 481 -24.38 22.40 13.03
CA GLY A 481 -23.07 21.78 13.29
C GLY A 481 -22.95 21.23 14.72
N ARG A 482 -24.08 20.94 15.38
CA ARG A 482 -24.11 20.57 16.79
C ARG A 482 -24.23 19.05 16.96
N TRP A 483 -23.40 18.50 17.84
CA TRP A 483 -23.34 17.07 18.15
C TRP A 483 -24.01 16.77 19.49
N TYR A 484 -24.73 15.66 19.53
CA TYR A 484 -25.41 15.11 20.69
C TYR A 484 -24.99 13.65 20.82
N ILE A 485 -24.14 13.36 21.82
CA ILE A 485 -23.62 12.01 22.07
C ILE A 485 -24.31 11.44 23.32
N ARG A 486 -24.70 10.17 23.27
CA ARG A 486 -25.24 9.42 24.41
C ARG A 486 -24.09 8.67 25.10
N ASP A 487 -24.02 8.70 26.43
CA ASP A 487 -23.08 7.85 27.15
C ASP A 487 -23.57 6.39 27.22
N ALA A 488 -22.70 5.47 27.64
CA ALA A 488 -23.01 4.04 27.83
C ALA A 488 -24.13 3.77 28.86
N GLY A 489 -24.52 4.79 29.65
CA GLY A 489 -25.65 4.73 30.59
C GLY A 489 -26.97 5.25 30.01
N GLY A 490 -26.99 5.64 28.73
CA GLY A 490 -28.16 6.18 28.06
C GLY A 490 -28.42 7.68 28.30
N THR A 491 -27.51 8.39 28.96
CA THR A 491 -27.65 9.83 29.27
C THR A 491 -26.99 10.69 28.19
N ALA A 492 -27.68 11.74 27.74
CA ALA A 492 -27.13 12.67 26.76
C ALA A 492 -26.04 13.56 27.39
N ARG A 493 -24.86 13.60 26.75
CA ARG A 493 -23.75 14.51 27.10
C ARG A 493 -24.09 15.96 26.80
N ALA A 494 -23.31 16.88 27.38
CA ALA A 494 -23.39 18.28 27.01
C ALA A 494 -23.05 18.44 25.50
N PRO A 495 -23.96 18.99 24.69
CA PRO A 495 -23.74 19.07 23.24
C PRO A 495 -22.70 20.12 22.88
N PHE A 496 -21.88 19.83 21.87
CA PHE A 496 -20.80 20.69 21.39
C PHE A 496 -20.92 20.97 19.88
N TYR A 497 -20.13 21.89 19.36
CA TYR A 497 -20.12 22.25 17.94
C TYR A 497 -18.89 21.70 17.23
N TYR A 498 -19.10 21.12 16.05
CA TYR A 498 -18.03 20.76 15.13
C TYR A 498 -18.63 20.62 13.72
N GLY A 499 -18.05 21.33 12.76
CA GLY A 499 -18.53 21.39 11.38
C GLY A 499 -19.35 22.62 11.02
N ILE A 500 -19.71 22.71 9.75
CA ILE A 500 -20.58 23.76 9.21
C ILE A 500 -21.79 23.14 8.50
N PRO A 501 -22.83 23.93 8.21
CA PRO A 501 -24.00 23.43 7.49
C PRO A 501 -23.64 22.82 6.13
N GLY A 502 -24.08 21.59 5.89
CA GLY A 502 -23.81 20.83 4.67
C GLY A 502 -22.68 19.80 4.78
N ASP A 503 -21.92 19.78 5.87
CA ASP A 503 -20.99 18.68 6.16
C ASP A 503 -21.78 17.40 6.54
N VAL A 504 -21.27 16.24 6.10
CA VAL A 504 -21.84 14.92 6.37
C VAL A 504 -21.07 14.29 7.54
N PRO A 505 -21.74 13.92 8.65
CA PRO A 505 -21.09 13.34 9.81
C PRO A 505 -20.73 11.86 9.60
N LEU A 506 -19.66 11.44 10.26
CA LEU A 506 -19.25 10.05 10.46
C LEU A 506 -18.48 9.96 11.78
N THR A 507 -18.32 8.77 12.32
CA THR A 507 -17.66 8.51 13.59
C THR A 507 -16.95 7.17 13.54
N CYS A 508 -15.68 7.15 13.93
CA CYS A 508 -14.81 5.97 13.99
C CYS A 508 -13.62 6.24 14.93
N ASP A 509 -12.89 5.21 15.34
CA ASP A 509 -11.60 5.29 16.03
C ASP A 509 -10.43 5.37 15.02
N TRP A 510 -10.25 6.56 14.47
CA TRP A 510 -9.12 6.86 13.59
C TRP A 510 -7.79 7.10 14.31
N ASN A 511 -7.76 7.02 15.64
CA ASN A 511 -6.53 7.14 16.41
C ASN A 511 -5.96 5.74 16.78
N GLY A 512 -6.82 4.72 16.81
CA GLY A 512 -6.49 3.29 16.96
C GLY A 512 -5.83 2.94 18.28
N ALA A 513 -5.94 3.82 19.28
CA ALA A 513 -5.20 3.70 20.55
C ALA A 513 -6.11 3.35 21.74
N ASP A 514 -7.41 3.60 21.65
CA ASP A 514 -8.32 3.47 22.79
C ASP A 514 -9.69 2.86 22.48
N GLY A 515 -9.99 2.49 21.23
CA GLY A 515 -11.29 1.93 20.83
C GLY A 515 -12.43 2.94 20.94
N VAL A 516 -12.13 4.22 21.12
CA VAL A 516 -13.13 5.28 21.28
C VAL A 516 -13.38 5.96 19.95
N SER A 517 -14.58 5.77 19.42
CA SER A 517 -15.04 6.50 18.25
C SER A 517 -15.11 8.00 18.53
N THR A 518 -14.55 8.77 17.61
CA THR A 518 -14.54 10.22 17.70
C THR A 518 -15.22 10.87 16.50
N VAL A 519 -15.44 12.19 16.52
CA VAL A 519 -16.25 12.88 15.51
C VAL A 519 -15.47 13.24 14.24
N GLY A 520 -16.07 12.91 13.09
CA GLY A 520 -15.54 13.21 11.77
C GLY A 520 -16.58 13.88 10.88
N LEU A 521 -16.10 14.61 9.88
CA LEU A 521 -16.95 15.30 8.90
C LEU A 521 -16.38 15.16 7.49
N TYR A 522 -17.26 14.85 6.55
CA TYR A 522 -16.97 14.95 5.13
C TYR A 522 -17.65 16.18 4.55
N ARG A 523 -16.91 16.99 3.79
CA ARG A 523 -17.43 18.17 3.08
C ARG A 523 -17.66 17.84 1.62
N PRO A 524 -18.93 17.62 1.19
CA PRO A 524 -19.21 17.19 -0.17
C PRO A 524 -18.89 18.26 -1.21
N SER A 525 -18.80 19.54 -0.86
CA SER A 525 -18.47 20.58 -1.85
C SER A 525 -17.05 20.47 -2.40
N ALA A 526 -16.15 19.78 -1.69
CA ALA A 526 -14.72 19.73 -2.01
C ALA A 526 -14.09 18.33 -1.91
N GLY A 527 -14.80 17.32 -1.40
CA GLY A 527 -14.22 15.99 -1.18
C GLY A 527 -13.24 15.96 -0.01
N TYR A 528 -13.51 16.76 1.03
CA TYR A 528 -12.57 17.01 2.12
C TYR A 528 -13.02 16.34 3.42
N MET A 529 -12.10 15.67 4.10
CA MET A 529 -12.30 15.03 5.41
C MET A 529 -11.77 15.92 6.53
N TYR A 530 -12.48 15.97 7.66
CA TYR A 530 -12.09 16.66 8.88
C TYR A 530 -12.31 15.74 10.07
N LEU A 531 -11.25 15.09 10.54
CA LEU A 531 -11.31 14.13 11.65
C LEU A 531 -10.77 14.75 12.94
N ARG A 532 -11.36 14.38 14.07
CA ARG A 532 -10.87 14.76 15.41
C ARG A 532 -10.62 13.52 16.23
N ASN A 533 -9.62 13.56 17.09
CA ASN A 533 -9.35 12.53 18.09
C ASN A 533 -9.99 12.89 19.45
N SER A 534 -11.06 13.72 19.44
CA SER A 534 -11.79 14.06 20.66
C SER A 534 -13.22 14.54 20.39
N ASN A 535 -14.16 14.06 21.23
CA ASN A 535 -15.58 14.39 21.23
C ASN A 535 -15.88 15.74 21.92
N THR A 536 -15.23 16.80 21.45
CA THR A 536 -15.35 18.16 22.00
C THR A 536 -15.33 19.22 20.89
N PHE A 537 -15.62 20.49 21.24
CA PHE A 537 -15.47 21.61 20.31
C PHE A 537 -13.99 21.86 19.97
N GLY A 538 -13.70 22.14 18.68
CA GLY A 538 -12.39 22.63 18.24
C GLY A 538 -12.17 22.50 16.73
N VAL A 539 -10.90 22.54 16.32
CA VAL A 539 -10.46 22.32 14.92
C VAL A 539 -10.08 20.86 14.67
N ALA A 540 -10.14 20.41 13.41
CA ALA A 540 -9.75 19.05 13.06
C ALA A 540 -8.28 18.75 13.46
N ASP A 541 -8.04 17.52 13.88
CA ASP A 541 -6.68 17.00 14.15
C ASP A 541 -6.06 16.45 12.86
N LEU A 542 -6.89 15.90 11.96
CA LEU A 542 -6.53 15.49 10.61
C LEU A 542 -7.49 16.11 9.60
N ASP A 543 -6.93 16.65 8.52
CA ASP A 543 -7.72 17.26 7.46
C ASP A 543 -7.06 17.01 6.10
N PHE A 544 -7.77 16.35 5.18
CA PHE A 544 -7.20 15.85 3.92
C PHE A 544 -8.27 15.62 2.85
N HIS A 545 -7.86 15.46 1.59
CA HIS A 545 -8.79 15.11 0.51
C HIS A 545 -8.90 13.60 0.37
N PHE A 546 -10.13 13.10 0.36
CA PHE A 546 -10.42 11.73 -0.03
C PHE A 546 -11.86 11.63 -0.52
N GLY A 547 -12.02 11.34 -1.81
CA GLY A 547 -13.31 11.38 -2.51
C GLY A 547 -13.54 12.65 -3.33
N ILE A 548 -14.70 12.72 -3.96
CA ILE A 548 -15.14 13.84 -4.81
C ILE A 548 -16.54 14.30 -4.40
N PRO A 549 -17.00 15.48 -4.87
CA PRO A 549 -18.37 15.89 -4.61
C PRO A 549 -19.40 14.82 -4.94
N GLU A 550 -20.39 14.67 -4.05
CA GLU A 550 -21.46 13.65 -4.06
C GLU A 550 -21.10 12.26 -3.53
N ASP A 551 -19.82 11.96 -3.26
CA ASP A 551 -19.45 10.74 -2.56
C ASP A 551 -20.05 10.73 -1.13
N ARG A 552 -20.32 9.54 -0.59
CA ARG A 552 -20.86 9.33 0.76
C ARG A 552 -19.77 8.71 1.64
N PRO A 553 -19.43 9.32 2.78
CA PRO A 553 -18.36 8.81 3.64
C PRO A 553 -18.82 7.55 4.39
N ILE A 554 -17.87 6.66 4.63
CA ILE A 554 -17.91 5.54 5.58
C ILE A 554 -16.54 5.44 6.26
N CYS A 555 -16.41 4.60 7.27
CA CYS A 555 -15.13 4.30 7.89
C CYS A 555 -15.19 2.89 8.49
N GLY A 556 -14.03 2.31 8.73
CA GLY A 556 -13.85 0.98 9.28
C GLY A 556 -12.39 0.54 9.24
N ASP A 557 -12.04 -0.50 9.98
CA ASP A 557 -10.77 -1.20 9.96
C ASP A 557 -10.70 -2.20 8.80
N TRP A 558 -10.41 -1.67 7.61
CA TRP A 558 -10.38 -2.46 6.37
C TRP A 558 -9.25 -3.50 6.32
N ASP A 559 -8.22 -3.36 7.16
CA ASP A 559 -7.04 -4.23 7.14
C ASP A 559 -6.71 -4.92 8.48
N GLY A 560 -7.64 -4.85 9.44
CA GLY A 560 -7.61 -5.61 10.69
C GLY A 560 -6.46 -5.19 11.60
N ASN A 561 -6.13 -3.89 11.60
CA ASN A 561 -5.00 -3.34 12.35
C ASN A 561 -5.41 -2.63 13.66
N GLY A 562 -6.71 -2.57 13.96
CA GLY A 562 -7.30 -1.90 15.11
C GLY A 562 -7.51 -0.39 14.94
N THR A 563 -7.14 0.20 13.80
CA THR A 563 -7.36 1.61 13.47
C THR A 563 -8.39 1.73 12.35
N GLU A 564 -9.51 2.38 12.67
CA GLU A 564 -10.55 2.61 11.68
C GLU A 564 -10.17 3.77 10.74
N THR A 565 -10.28 3.53 9.44
CA THR A 565 -9.80 4.47 8.43
C THR A 565 -10.90 4.77 7.41
N ILE A 566 -10.75 5.90 6.71
CA ILE A 566 -11.89 6.40 5.93
C ILE A 566 -12.10 5.61 4.64
N GLY A 567 -13.38 5.50 4.25
CA GLY A 567 -13.81 5.11 2.92
C GLY A 567 -14.84 6.08 2.34
N VAL A 568 -15.06 6.02 1.03
CA VAL A 568 -16.16 6.73 0.37
C VAL A 568 -16.87 5.83 -0.63
N PHE A 569 -18.20 5.93 -0.66
CA PHE A 569 -19.04 5.31 -1.65
C PHE A 569 -19.47 6.35 -2.70
N ARG A 570 -19.23 6.05 -3.98
CA ARG A 570 -19.63 6.89 -5.11
C ARG A 570 -20.97 6.44 -5.67
N PRO A 571 -22.08 7.17 -5.42
CA PRO A 571 -23.40 6.72 -5.83
C PRO A 571 -23.60 6.71 -7.36
N SER A 572 -22.84 7.54 -8.08
CA SER A 572 -22.93 7.66 -9.54
C SER A 572 -22.36 6.44 -10.29
N SER A 573 -21.38 5.75 -9.69
CA SER A 573 -20.75 4.55 -10.27
C SER A 573 -21.02 3.28 -9.48
N GLY A 574 -21.54 3.35 -8.27
CA GLY A 574 -21.76 2.20 -7.40
C GLY A 574 -20.46 1.58 -6.86
N VAL A 575 -19.43 2.41 -6.68
CA VAL A 575 -18.08 1.96 -6.31
C VAL A 575 -17.72 2.47 -4.92
N PHE A 576 -17.18 1.60 -4.07
CA PHE A 576 -16.51 1.98 -2.83
C PHE A 576 -15.02 2.19 -3.08
N TYR A 577 -14.46 3.19 -2.41
CA TYR A 577 -13.04 3.54 -2.38
C TYR A 577 -12.64 3.58 -0.91
N LEU A 578 -11.82 2.64 -0.45
CA LEU A 578 -11.42 2.50 0.96
C LEU A 578 -9.92 2.76 1.08
N ALA A 579 -9.49 3.42 2.15
CA ALA A 579 -8.08 3.66 2.43
C ALA A 579 -7.72 3.21 3.82
N ASN A 580 -6.55 2.58 3.94
CA ASN A 580 -5.99 2.05 5.19
C ASN A 580 -5.17 3.12 5.94
N VAL A 581 -5.15 4.37 5.44
CA VAL A 581 -4.44 5.49 6.06
C VAL A 581 -5.22 6.78 5.82
N ASN A 582 -5.36 7.59 6.86
CA ASN A 582 -6.09 8.86 6.86
C ASN A 582 -5.25 10.03 6.30
N GLU A 583 -4.93 9.98 5.00
CA GLU A 583 -4.16 11.02 4.30
C GLU A 583 -4.65 11.28 2.87
N THR A 584 -4.13 12.32 2.21
CA THR A 584 -4.47 12.60 0.80
C THR A 584 -3.79 11.61 -0.12
N ARG A 585 -4.53 10.58 -0.57
CA ARG A 585 -4.02 9.51 -1.42
C ARG A 585 -5.11 8.86 -2.27
N PHE A 586 -4.69 7.97 -3.17
CA PHE A 586 -5.61 7.04 -3.81
C PHE A 586 -6.04 5.95 -2.81
N ALA A 587 -7.24 5.41 -3.03
CA ALA A 587 -7.77 4.30 -2.26
C ALA A 587 -6.86 3.06 -2.37
N ASP A 588 -6.76 2.31 -1.27
CA ASP A 588 -6.12 1.00 -1.23
C ASP A 588 -7.02 -0.07 -1.86
N ILE A 589 -8.32 0.08 -1.68
CA ILE A 589 -9.33 -0.89 -2.10
C ILE A 589 -10.41 -0.18 -2.91
N GLU A 590 -10.69 -0.71 -4.10
CA GLU A 590 -11.79 -0.27 -4.95
C GLU A 590 -12.74 -1.42 -5.24
N LEU A 591 -14.03 -1.20 -4.96
CA LEU A 591 -15.00 -2.28 -4.91
C LEU A 591 -16.31 -1.90 -5.61
N SER A 592 -16.62 -2.62 -6.70
CA SER A 592 -17.84 -2.43 -7.49
C SER A 592 -18.93 -3.41 -7.08
N LEU A 593 -19.61 -3.12 -5.97
CA LEU A 593 -20.66 -3.99 -5.41
C LEU A 593 -22.08 -3.43 -5.53
N ALA A 594 -22.24 -2.15 -5.88
CA ALA A 594 -23.52 -1.48 -5.68
C ALA A 594 -24.24 -1.06 -6.96
N ALA A 595 -25.57 -1.02 -6.88
CA ALA A 595 -26.39 -0.29 -7.84
C ALA A 595 -26.37 1.22 -7.52
N PRO A 596 -26.47 2.10 -8.52
CA PRO A 596 -26.62 3.53 -8.28
C PRO A 596 -27.81 3.85 -7.37
N GLY A 597 -27.58 4.61 -6.30
CA GLY A 597 -28.62 5.06 -5.36
C GLY A 597 -28.70 4.30 -4.03
N SER A 598 -27.95 3.21 -3.84
CA SER A 598 -27.83 2.51 -2.56
C SER A 598 -27.22 3.39 -1.45
N VAL A 599 -27.56 3.09 -0.20
CA VAL A 599 -26.97 3.69 1.00
C VAL A 599 -25.83 2.79 1.47
N PRO A 600 -24.60 3.30 1.63
CA PRO A 600 -23.47 2.50 2.09
C PRO A 600 -23.53 2.30 3.61
N LEU A 601 -22.98 1.19 4.06
CA LEU A 601 -22.70 0.84 5.45
C LEU A 601 -21.29 0.25 5.53
N ALA A 602 -20.73 0.23 6.72
CA ALA A 602 -19.51 -0.47 7.08
C ALA A 602 -19.74 -1.16 8.43
N GLY A 603 -19.07 -2.29 8.65
CA GLY A 603 -19.15 -3.07 9.86
C GLY A 603 -18.42 -4.41 9.71
N ASP A 604 -18.04 -5.00 10.83
CA ASP A 604 -17.60 -6.38 11.00
C ASP A 604 -18.82 -7.32 11.12
N TRP A 605 -19.38 -7.74 9.99
CA TRP A 605 -20.63 -8.50 9.97
C TRP A 605 -20.50 -9.94 10.49
N ASP A 606 -19.29 -10.51 10.51
CA ASP A 606 -19.04 -11.88 10.95
C ASP A 606 -18.14 -12.03 12.17
N GLY A 607 -17.73 -10.93 12.78
CA GLY A 607 -16.93 -10.89 14.01
C GLY A 607 -15.50 -11.34 13.76
N ASP A 608 -14.97 -11.08 12.58
CA ASP A 608 -13.62 -11.48 12.16
C ASP A 608 -12.59 -10.36 12.30
N GLY A 609 -12.94 -9.26 12.98
CA GLY A 609 -12.10 -8.10 13.27
C GLY A 609 -11.81 -7.22 12.06
N PHE A 610 -12.39 -7.49 10.88
CA PHE A 610 -12.30 -6.62 9.72
C PHE A 610 -13.63 -5.97 9.41
N ASP A 611 -13.57 -4.66 9.23
CA ASP A 611 -14.68 -3.97 8.61
C ASP A 611 -14.78 -4.30 7.14
N THR A 612 -16.01 -4.54 6.72
CA THR A 612 -16.36 -4.79 5.33
C THR A 612 -17.59 -3.96 4.94
N VAL A 613 -17.92 -3.90 3.65
CA VAL A 613 -18.96 -2.98 3.20
C VAL A 613 -20.36 -3.62 3.16
N GLY A 614 -21.35 -2.81 3.50
CA GLY A 614 -22.76 -3.12 3.37
C GLY A 614 -23.49 -2.14 2.44
N LEU A 615 -24.61 -2.59 1.88
CA LEU A 615 -25.46 -1.80 1.00
C LEU A 615 -26.92 -1.97 1.39
N TYR A 616 -27.61 -0.85 1.54
CA TYR A 616 -29.05 -0.80 1.67
C TYR A 616 -29.68 -0.14 0.46
N ASP A 617 -30.54 -0.87 -0.25
CA ASP A 617 -31.33 -0.33 -1.35
C ASP A 617 -32.70 0.13 -0.83
N PRO A 618 -32.97 1.45 -0.76
CA PRO A 618 -34.24 1.96 -0.27
C PRO A 618 -35.43 1.68 -1.22
N ALA A 619 -35.18 1.40 -2.50
CA ALA A 619 -36.24 1.10 -3.46
C ALA A 619 -36.80 -0.31 -3.27
N THR A 620 -35.92 -1.28 -2.98
CA THR A 620 -36.31 -2.68 -2.74
C THR A 620 -36.38 -3.04 -1.26
N ARG A 621 -35.87 -2.17 -0.38
CA ARG A 621 -35.69 -2.38 1.07
C ARG A 621 -34.79 -3.57 1.37
N ARG A 622 -33.81 -3.81 0.51
CA ARG A 622 -32.92 -4.96 0.61
C ARG A 622 -31.60 -4.54 1.24
N LEU A 623 -31.17 -5.28 2.25
CA LEU A 623 -29.82 -5.21 2.78
C LEU A 623 -28.95 -6.28 2.09
N SER A 624 -27.71 -5.92 1.75
CA SER A 624 -26.72 -6.82 1.17
C SER A 624 -25.36 -6.50 1.79
N LEU A 625 -24.78 -7.47 2.50
CA LEU A 625 -23.50 -7.35 3.21
C LEU A 625 -22.51 -8.33 2.58
N THR A 626 -21.24 -7.94 2.53
CA THR A 626 -20.13 -8.82 2.13
C THR A 626 -19.17 -8.96 3.28
N ASN A 627 -18.57 -10.13 3.44
CA ASN A 627 -17.51 -10.39 4.42
C ASN A 627 -16.12 -10.44 3.73
N SER A 628 -16.00 -9.89 2.51
CA SER A 628 -14.73 -9.89 1.80
C SER A 628 -14.53 -8.67 0.91
N LEU A 629 -13.46 -7.93 1.17
CA LEU A 629 -13.02 -6.83 0.32
C LEU A 629 -12.13 -7.28 -0.85
N THR A 630 -11.64 -8.53 -0.84
CA THR A 630 -10.70 -9.05 -1.86
C THR A 630 -11.38 -9.88 -2.95
N ASN A 631 -12.41 -10.66 -2.60
CA ASN A 631 -13.24 -11.38 -3.55
C ASN A 631 -14.72 -11.28 -3.15
N PRO A 632 -15.32 -10.10 -3.37
CA PRO A 632 -16.59 -9.73 -2.76
C PRO A 632 -17.76 -10.57 -3.27
N THR A 633 -18.41 -11.28 -2.36
CA THR A 633 -19.71 -11.92 -2.56
C THR A 633 -20.74 -11.29 -1.64
N ILE A 634 -22.02 -11.34 -2.01
CA ILE A 634 -23.06 -10.98 -1.05
C ILE A 634 -23.29 -12.20 -0.16
N ASP A 635 -22.78 -12.12 1.07
CA ASP A 635 -22.77 -13.21 2.04
C ASP A 635 -24.05 -13.21 2.88
N VAL A 636 -24.51 -12.01 3.25
CA VAL A 636 -25.79 -11.80 3.95
C VAL A 636 -26.70 -10.93 3.09
N SER A 637 -27.94 -11.39 2.86
CA SER A 637 -28.95 -10.57 2.17
C SER A 637 -30.37 -10.90 2.59
N TYR A 638 -31.11 -9.88 2.98
CA TYR A 638 -32.51 -10.01 3.41
C TYR A 638 -33.29 -8.71 3.20
N ASP A 639 -34.62 -8.82 3.21
CA ASP A 639 -35.51 -7.67 3.15
C ASP A 639 -35.64 -7.06 4.56
N TYR A 640 -35.33 -5.78 4.67
CA TYR A 640 -35.37 -5.04 5.93
C TYR A 640 -36.64 -4.18 5.98
N ASN A 641 -37.50 -4.43 6.96
CA ASN A 641 -38.82 -3.79 7.03
C ASN A 641 -38.73 -2.33 7.51
N THR A 642 -38.33 -1.45 6.60
CA THR A 642 -38.20 0.00 6.80
C THR A 642 -39.37 0.78 6.22
N ILE A 643 -39.50 2.03 6.66
CA ILE A 643 -40.30 3.06 5.98
C ILE A 643 -39.38 3.99 5.17
N PRO A 644 -39.89 4.72 4.16
CA PRO A 644 -39.05 5.58 3.30
C PRO A 644 -38.22 6.64 4.03
N GLU A 645 -38.67 7.06 5.21
CA GLU A 645 -37.99 8.07 6.04
C GLU A 645 -36.88 7.49 6.94
N ASP A 646 -36.81 6.17 7.11
CA ASP A 646 -35.82 5.53 7.98
C ASP A 646 -34.40 5.80 7.46
N ARG A 647 -33.49 6.14 8.39
CA ARG A 647 -32.06 6.29 8.13
C ARG A 647 -31.35 5.09 8.75
N ILE A 648 -30.72 4.28 7.92
CA ILE A 648 -30.02 3.06 8.35
C ILE A 648 -28.64 3.39 8.94
N ILE A 649 -28.26 2.67 9.98
CA ILE A 649 -26.96 2.73 10.65
C ILE A 649 -26.48 1.30 10.95
N ALA A 650 -25.17 1.15 11.14
CA ALA A 650 -24.53 -0.08 11.60
C ALA A 650 -23.86 0.17 12.96
N GLY A 651 -23.67 -0.89 13.72
CA GLY A 651 -23.00 -0.90 15.01
C GLY A 651 -23.14 -2.24 15.73
N ASP A 652 -22.28 -2.49 16.71
CA ASP A 652 -22.34 -3.60 17.66
C ASP A 652 -23.21 -3.20 18.87
N TRP A 653 -24.50 -3.50 18.84
CA TRP A 653 -25.44 -3.00 19.85
C TRP A 653 -25.46 -3.77 21.17
N ASP A 654 -24.88 -4.97 21.23
CA ASP A 654 -24.85 -5.80 22.43
C ASP A 654 -23.45 -6.10 22.95
N GLY A 655 -22.40 -5.61 22.27
CA GLY A 655 -21.01 -5.71 22.69
C GLY A 655 -20.44 -7.11 22.44
N ASP A 656 -20.90 -7.78 21.39
CA ASP A 656 -20.44 -9.14 21.03
C ASP A 656 -19.35 -9.16 19.95
N GLY A 657 -18.92 -7.97 19.50
CA GLY A 657 -17.91 -7.76 18.48
C GLY A 657 -18.44 -7.91 17.05
N ARG A 658 -19.75 -8.10 16.84
CA ARG A 658 -20.36 -8.17 15.50
C ARG A 658 -21.24 -6.97 15.23
N ASP A 659 -20.98 -6.35 14.10
CA ASP A 659 -21.84 -5.32 13.58
C ASP A 659 -23.16 -5.87 13.05
N SER A 660 -24.19 -5.11 13.33
CA SER A 660 -25.55 -5.38 12.90
C SER A 660 -26.26 -4.06 12.58
N VAL A 661 -27.50 -4.13 12.07
CA VAL A 661 -28.17 -2.95 11.51
C VAL A 661 -29.30 -2.39 12.37
N GLY A 662 -29.28 -1.08 12.54
CA GLY A 662 -30.33 -0.29 13.16
C GLY A 662 -30.97 0.72 12.21
N VAL A 663 -32.09 1.32 12.64
CA VAL A 663 -32.66 2.49 11.97
C VAL A 663 -32.96 3.61 12.94
N PHE A 664 -32.67 4.84 12.54
CA PHE A 664 -33.30 6.03 13.10
C PHE A 664 -34.55 6.35 12.28
N ARG A 665 -35.69 6.49 12.97
CA ARG A 665 -36.98 6.79 12.38
C ARG A 665 -37.38 8.24 12.68
N PRO A 666 -37.30 9.16 11.70
CA PRO A 666 -37.63 10.56 11.93
C PRO A 666 -39.07 10.85 12.38
N PRO A 667 -40.12 10.15 11.88
CA PRO A 667 -41.51 10.43 12.27
C PRO A 667 -41.83 10.31 13.76
N ASP A 668 -41.20 9.38 14.48
CA ASP A 668 -41.37 9.18 15.93
C ASP A 668 -40.12 9.55 16.74
N VAL A 669 -39.02 9.91 16.09
CA VAL A 669 -37.75 10.31 16.72
C VAL A 669 -37.25 9.18 17.63
N ALA A 670 -37.15 7.98 17.04
CA ALA A 670 -36.72 6.78 17.74
C ALA A 670 -35.67 6.00 16.96
N PHE A 671 -34.78 5.33 17.68
CA PHE A 671 -33.89 4.31 17.13
C PHE A 671 -34.48 2.92 17.38
N TYR A 672 -34.33 2.04 16.40
CA TYR A 672 -34.68 0.63 16.47
C TYR A 672 -33.43 -0.17 16.09
N LEU A 673 -32.73 -0.73 17.08
CA LEU A 673 -31.44 -1.42 16.93
C LEU A 673 -31.63 -2.92 17.12
N ARG A 674 -30.80 -3.73 16.46
CA ARG A 674 -30.96 -5.19 16.42
C ARG A 674 -29.61 -5.85 16.54
N ASP A 675 -29.48 -6.74 17.51
CA ASP A 675 -28.24 -7.46 17.81
C ASP A 675 -27.93 -8.56 16.77
N ASP A 676 -28.89 -8.90 15.91
CA ASP A 676 -28.70 -9.96 14.92
C ASP A 676 -29.39 -9.67 13.57
N PHE A 677 -29.06 -10.50 12.59
CA PHE A 677 -29.68 -10.48 11.25
C PHE A 677 -31.02 -11.24 11.18
N GLN A 678 -31.59 -11.70 12.32
CA GLN A 678 -32.86 -12.43 12.32
C GLN A 678 -34.06 -11.49 12.13
N MET A 679 -35.11 -11.99 11.48
CA MET A 679 -36.29 -11.22 11.06
C MET A 679 -37.27 -10.88 12.20
N THR A 680 -36.78 -10.65 13.43
CA THR A 680 -37.59 -10.34 14.62
C THR A 680 -37.77 -8.83 14.86
N PHE A 681 -38.39 -8.48 16.00
CA PHE A 681 -38.52 -7.10 16.49
C PHE A 681 -37.16 -6.53 16.89
N ALA A 682 -37.05 -5.20 17.00
CA ALA A 682 -35.86 -4.55 17.53
C ALA A 682 -35.56 -5.01 18.97
N ASN A 683 -34.29 -5.27 19.24
CA ASN A 683 -33.77 -5.62 20.56
C ASN A 683 -33.76 -4.39 21.46
N HIS A 684 -33.32 -3.26 20.90
CA HIS A 684 -33.25 -1.99 21.60
C HIS A 684 -34.08 -0.92 20.90
N VAL A 685 -34.83 -0.16 21.71
CA VAL A 685 -35.61 1.00 21.23
C VAL A 685 -35.23 2.21 22.06
N ILE A 686 -34.76 3.26 21.40
CA ILE A 686 -34.36 4.51 22.04
C ILE A 686 -35.32 5.60 21.58
N GLU A 687 -36.18 6.09 22.48
CA GLU A 687 -37.17 7.12 22.19
C GLU A 687 -36.76 8.49 22.76
N GLY A 688 -37.13 9.57 22.07
CA GLY A 688 -37.01 10.93 22.62
C GLY A 688 -35.61 11.52 22.58
N PHE A 689 -34.70 10.98 21.77
CA PHE A 689 -33.36 11.50 21.57
C PHE A 689 -33.27 12.34 20.30
N GLY A 690 -33.04 13.64 20.45
CA GLY A 690 -32.84 14.59 19.34
C GLY A 690 -34.12 14.99 18.60
N SER A 691 -34.04 15.12 17.27
CA SER A 691 -35.14 15.57 16.42
C SER A 691 -35.07 14.99 15.01
N ALA A 692 -36.21 14.95 14.31
CA ALA A 692 -36.36 14.31 12.99
C ALA A 692 -35.36 14.79 11.90
N GLY A 693 -34.84 16.02 12.01
CA GLY A 693 -33.91 16.59 11.04
C GLY A 693 -32.46 16.13 11.20
N MET A 694 -32.09 15.59 12.36
CA MET A 694 -30.71 15.23 12.71
C MET A 694 -30.25 13.95 12.02
N THR A 695 -28.95 13.84 11.81
CA THR A 695 -28.31 12.70 11.15
C THR A 695 -27.75 11.75 12.21
N PRO A 696 -28.16 10.46 12.20
CA PRO A 696 -27.65 9.47 13.14
C PRO A 696 -26.25 9.00 12.78
N VAL A 697 -25.48 8.68 13.79
CA VAL A 697 -24.21 7.94 13.71
C VAL A 697 -24.10 7.01 14.92
N ALA A 698 -23.17 6.06 14.87
CA ALA A 698 -22.93 5.06 15.91
C ALA A 698 -21.43 4.99 16.24
N GLY A 699 -21.12 4.44 17.40
CA GLY A 699 -19.74 4.25 17.84
C GLY A 699 -19.64 4.09 19.35
N VAL A 700 -18.44 3.73 19.79
CA VAL A 700 -18.06 3.64 21.19
C VAL A 700 -17.63 5.01 21.69
N TRP A 701 -18.41 5.62 22.59
CA TRP A 701 -18.14 7.00 23.03
C TRP A 701 -17.27 7.14 24.28
N ASP A 702 -17.03 6.02 24.98
CA ASP A 702 -16.33 5.92 26.24
C ASP A 702 -15.60 4.58 26.34
N ALA A 703 -14.31 4.63 26.68
CA ALA A 703 -13.61 3.46 27.20
C ALA A 703 -14.23 3.12 28.56
N GLY A 704 -14.84 1.94 28.68
CA GLY A 704 -15.65 1.51 29.84
C GLY A 704 -14.97 1.59 31.20
#